data_AF-A0A3M1JJ29-F1
#
_entry.id   AF-A0A3M1JJ29-F1
#
_cell.length_a   1.000
_cell.length_b   1.000
_cell.length_c   1.000
_cell.angle_alpha   90.00
_cell.angle_beta   90.00
_cell.angle_gamma   90.00
#
_symmetry.space_group_name_H-M   'P 1'
#
loop_
_entity.id
_entity.type
_entity.pdbx_description
1 polymer ?
#
loop_
_entity_poly.entity_id
_entity_poly.type
_entity_poly.pdbx_seq_one_letter_code
_entity_poly.pdbx_strand_id
1 'polypeptide(L)'
;MMSATGYRKTPRTGTSAGILIAAIFVLTVLGASPAPARAGGPAPLFVLLSSTAGPGDVSQVSAAIERGGGRVTHRFPGVALIASAPARLVDELAGQPGVAGVFTGAVDLAQLDVFGPQARLVGGVWNSLVNPQEPASAQELAAAEHPLPQNDAFTAPDLPAPDDISLAGSSVRPGYYQTSEYMAGSVAVGIVLVESNGAVDPSTEDWTSDEKQLVFTEIVNALNWWAQLNPDANLSFVYDDHFTSPLPTSLEPITRPYWHEYYWISEAMTALGYSGSNYFSQVRDYDNALRTAYNTDWAFTIFVVDSSNDSDNKFSDYYFAYAYLGGPFLVMTSGNNGYGPYNMDAVAAHEMGHIFNALDQYYNAGQSCTKTSGYLNVENQNSQYGSCSSNVSSIMRGQIYPYTAGAIDEYAAGQVGWQDSDADGIPDPLDTQLPLTIDEVSTDEDTVSVSGTAQIVPWPSPTKTDVTINDLTGVQYRIDGGSWQWVGISSWENDNTSGKFSIEISGFPAGQHTLEVAATDSAGNVTAAPASESVTVFDPVDGALNTELYPVSGQVATQGSSVVNGVAYHLQGKTVVGVEYRINGAAWQPATPVDGAFDSSSEEFSITLVVAEGGPDTYLIEARASDSSGYTEVNFASEQVQVAGSQQYFTYMPLVIK
;
A
#
# COMPACT_ATOMS: atom_id res chain seq x y z
N MET A 1 -23.71 -20.37 -78.16
CA MET A 1 -22.96 -21.14 -79.17
C MET A 1 -21.62 -21.52 -78.57
N MET A 2 -21.24 -22.79 -78.79
CA MET A 2 -20.05 -23.49 -78.31
C MET A 2 -18.74 -22.73 -78.61
N SER A 3 -17.73 -22.79 -77.75
CA SER A 3 -16.74 -23.89 -77.70
C SER A 3 -15.46 -23.44 -77.00
N ALA A 4 -14.87 -24.38 -76.27
CA ALA A 4 -13.64 -24.29 -75.52
C ALA A 4 -12.38 -24.45 -76.40
N THR A 5 -11.23 -24.07 -75.87
CA THR A 5 -10.01 -24.90 -75.94
C THR A 5 -9.01 -24.45 -74.89
N GLY A 6 -8.68 -25.36 -73.97
CA GLY A 6 -7.57 -25.21 -73.03
C GLY A 6 -6.29 -25.86 -73.57
N TYR A 7 -5.16 -25.52 -72.94
CA TYR A 7 -3.99 -26.39 -72.92
C TYR A 7 -3.27 -26.28 -71.57
N ARG A 8 -3.11 -27.43 -70.90
CA ARG A 8 -2.31 -27.64 -69.68
C ARG A 8 -0.81 -27.66 -70.02
N LYS A 9 0.01 -27.08 -69.13
CA LYS A 9 1.31 -27.65 -68.73
C LYS A 9 1.81 -27.00 -67.42
N THR A 10 1.99 -27.81 -66.40
CA THR A 10 2.86 -27.61 -65.22
C THR A 10 3.94 -28.71 -65.24
N PRO A 11 5.00 -28.70 -64.41
CA PRO A 11 5.64 -27.60 -63.65
C PRO A 11 7.17 -27.55 -63.86
N ARG A 12 7.84 -26.44 -63.52
CA ARG A 12 9.26 -26.44 -63.10
C ARG A 12 9.52 -25.34 -62.06
N THR A 13 9.76 -25.81 -60.84
CA THR A 13 10.71 -25.34 -59.82
C THR A 13 11.47 -24.02 -60.07
N GLY A 14 11.45 -23.13 -59.08
CA GLY A 14 12.55 -22.18 -58.87
C GLY A 14 12.17 -20.88 -58.18
N THR A 15 12.65 -20.75 -56.94
CA THR A 15 13.02 -19.50 -56.25
C THR A 15 11.92 -18.54 -55.78
N SER A 16 11.65 -18.71 -54.49
CA SER A 16 11.29 -17.73 -53.46
C SER A 16 11.72 -16.28 -53.75
N ALA A 17 10.77 -15.36 -53.64
CA ALA A 17 11.01 -13.98 -53.19
C ALA A 17 9.72 -13.49 -52.53
N GLY A 18 9.62 -13.72 -51.22
CA GLY A 18 8.62 -13.07 -50.39
C GLY A 18 9.00 -11.60 -50.23
N ILE A 19 8.06 -10.71 -50.50
CA ILE A 19 8.14 -9.30 -50.10
C ILE A 19 7.19 -9.18 -48.92
N LEU A 20 7.74 -9.40 -47.72
CA LEU A 20 7.14 -8.98 -46.46
C LEU A 20 7.80 -7.62 -46.15
N ILE A 21 7.07 -6.52 -46.38
CA ILE A 21 7.52 -5.20 -45.93
C ILE A 21 7.16 -5.12 -44.45
N ALA A 22 8.06 -5.61 -43.59
CA ALA A 22 8.12 -5.23 -42.20
C ALA A 22 9.01 -3.97 -42.14
N ALA A 23 8.39 -2.80 -42.07
CA ALA A 23 9.10 -1.56 -41.79
C ALA A 23 9.47 -1.56 -40.30
N ILE A 24 10.62 -2.14 -39.98
CA ILE A 24 11.28 -1.96 -38.68
C ILE A 24 11.82 -0.52 -38.70
N PHE A 25 11.10 0.40 -38.08
CA PHE A 25 11.67 1.69 -37.69
C PHE A 25 12.61 1.43 -36.52
N VAL A 26 13.90 1.28 -36.82
CA VAL A 26 14.94 1.44 -35.81
C VAL A 26 14.98 2.92 -35.48
N LEU A 27 14.32 3.31 -34.38
CA LEU A 27 14.56 4.61 -33.76
C LEU A 27 16.04 4.62 -33.35
N THR A 28 16.86 5.36 -34.08
CA THR A 28 18.22 5.67 -33.64
C THR A 28 18.12 6.33 -32.28
N VAL A 29 18.82 5.77 -31.29
CA VAL A 29 19.06 6.36 -29.97
C VAL A 29 19.65 7.76 -30.20
N LEU A 30 18.79 8.78 -30.15
CA LEU A 30 19.17 10.18 -30.24
C LEU A 30 19.48 10.66 -28.82
N GLY A 31 20.73 11.04 -28.61
CA GLY A 31 21.24 11.47 -27.31
C GLY A 31 20.47 12.68 -26.78
N ALA A 32 19.75 12.46 -25.67
CA ALA A 32 19.42 13.54 -24.76
C ALA A 32 20.72 14.13 -24.19
N SER A 33 20.77 15.46 -24.02
CA SER A 33 21.89 16.10 -23.33
C SER A 33 21.87 15.68 -21.86
N PRO A 34 22.98 15.18 -21.28
CA PRO A 34 22.99 14.78 -19.88
C PRO A 34 22.87 16.03 -19.00
N ALA A 35 21.75 16.16 -18.28
CA ALA A 35 21.71 16.99 -17.08
C ALA A 35 22.72 16.42 -16.05
N PRO A 36 23.35 17.26 -15.22
CA PRO A 36 24.27 16.77 -14.21
C PRO A 36 23.50 15.85 -13.26
N ALA A 37 23.91 14.59 -13.22
CA ALA A 37 23.41 13.61 -12.27
C ALA A 37 23.57 14.16 -10.85
N ARG A 38 22.46 14.59 -10.24
CA ARG A 38 22.37 14.66 -8.79
C ARG A 38 22.45 13.22 -8.28
N ALA A 39 23.39 12.97 -7.38
CA ALA A 39 23.73 11.64 -6.90
C ALA A 39 22.51 10.86 -6.37
N GLY A 40 22.22 9.72 -6.99
CA GLY A 40 21.65 8.52 -6.32
C GLY A 40 20.14 8.34 -6.23
N GLY A 41 19.29 9.29 -6.63
CA GLY A 41 17.81 9.15 -6.53
C GLY A 41 17.13 8.58 -7.80
N PRO A 42 15.87 8.12 -7.69
CA PRO A 42 15.03 7.80 -8.86
C PRO A 42 14.88 9.02 -9.78
N ALA A 43 15.08 8.85 -11.08
CA ALA A 43 14.88 9.91 -12.07
C ALA A 43 13.44 9.88 -12.59
N PRO A 44 12.83 11.02 -12.96
CA PRO A 44 11.54 11.02 -13.62
C PRO A 44 11.68 10.34 -15.00
N LEU A 45 10.65 9.59 -15.40
CA LEU A 45 10.53 8.92 -16.68
C LEU A 45 9.17 9.18 -17.31
N PHE A 46 9.20 9.36 -18.63
CA PHE A 46 8.05 9.21 -19.51
C PHE A 46 8.20 7.95 -20.33
N VAL A 47 7.29 7.00 -20.13
CA VAL A 47 7.24 5.73 -20.86
C VAL A 47 6.10 5.81 -21.87
N LEU A 48 6.46 5.99 -23.14
CA LEU A 48 5.51 5.98 -24.25
C LEU A 48 5.16 4.54 -24.62
N LEU A 49 3.87 4.24 -24.70
CA LEU A 49 3.38 2.93 -25.09
C LEU A 49 3.24 2.81 -26.61
N SER A 50 3.40 1.60 -27.13
CA SER A 50 3.14 1.31 -28.54
C SER A 50 1.64 1.38 -28.82
N SER A 51 1.26 1.78 -30.03
CA SER A 51 -0.15 1.81 -30.46
C SER A 51 -0.82 0.43 -30.49
N THR A 52 -0.05 -0.65 -30.31
CA THR A 52 -0.53 -2.03 -30.21
C THR A 52 -0.55 -2.55 -28.78
N ALA A 53 -0.14 -1.74 -27.79
CA ALA A 53 -0.11 -2.14 -26.39
C ALA A 53 -1.53 -2.39 -25.89
N GLY A 54 -1.76 -3.57 -25.30
CA GLY A 54 -3.01 -3.88 -24.61
C GLY A 54 -2.97 -3.49 -23.14
N PRO A 55 -4.11 -3.55 -22.43
CA PRO A 55 -4.16 -3.31 -20.98
C PRO A 55 -3.16 -4.17 -20.18
N GLY A 56 -2.95 -5.43 -20.60
CA GLY A 56 -1.99 -6.34 -19.98
C GLY A 56 -0.53 -5.88 -20.09
N ASP A 57 -0.16 -5.20 -21.19
CA ASP A 57 1.19 -4.66 -21.36
C ASP A 57 1.41 -3.48 -20.40
N VAL A 58 0.40 -2.61 -20.24
CA VAL A 58 0.46 -1.46 -19.31
C VAL A 58 0.64 -1.91 -17.86
N SER A 59 -0.12 -2.91 -17.43
CA SER A 59 0.02 -3.51 -16.09
C SER A 59 1.40 -4.15 -15.90
N GLN A 60 1.94 -4.85 -16.92
CA GLN A 60 3.26 -5.46 -16.83
C GLN A 60 4.38 -4.43 -16.72
N VAL A 61 4.34 -3.36 -17.51
CA VAL A 61 5.32 -2.28 -17.46
C VAL A 61 5.25 -1.56 -16.11
N SER A 62 4.05 -1.28 -15.60
CA SER A 62 3.87 -0.65 -14.28
C SER A 62 4.44 -1.53 -13.16
N ALA A 63 4.11 -2.83 -13.15
CA ALA A 63 4.64 -3.78 -12.19
C ALA A 63 6.15 -4.00 -12.33
N ALA A 64 6.73 -3.80 -13.52
CA ALA A 64 8.18 -3.85 -13.71
C ALA A 64 8.87 -2.62 -13.10
N ILE A 65 8.28 -1.43 -13.25
CA ILE A 65 8.76 -0.20 -12.62
C ILE A 65 8.74 -0.35 -11.10
N GLU A 66 7.60 -0.76 -10.54
CA GLU A 66 7.40 -0.89 -9.09
C GLU A 66 8.32 -1.95 -8.47
N ARG A 67 8.41 -3.16 -9.05
CA ARG A 67 9.37 -4.19 -8.60
C ARG A 67 10.83 -3.77 -8.69
N GLY A 68 11.14 -2.87 -9.62
CA GLY A 68 12.49 -2.33 -9.79
C GLY A 68 12.89 -1.28 -8.73
N GLY A 69 11.95 -0.88 -7.87
CA GLY A 69 12.09 0.22 -6.91
C GLY A 69 11.75 1.60 -7.49
N GLY A 70 11.00 1.63 -8.59
CA GLY A 70 10.39 2.84 -9.13
C GLY A 70 8.95 3.02 -8.67
N ARG A 71 8.30 4.08 -9.16
CA ARG A 71 6.94 4.46 -8.80
C ARG A 71 6.23 5.04 -10.02
N VAL A 72 5.06 4.51 -10.36
CA VAL A 72 4.20 5.08 -11.40
C VAL A 72 3.27 6.10 -10.77
N THR A 73 3.33 7.35 -11.20
CA THR A 73 2.49 8.43 -10.64
C THR A 73 1.30 8.75 -11.54
N HIS A 74 1.49 8.75 -12.86
CA HIS A 74 0.41 9.05 -13.81
C HIS A 74 0.30 7.95 -14.86
N ARG A 75 -0.92 7.48 -15.09
CA ARG A 75 -1.26 6.46 -16.08
C ARG A 75 -2.22 7.07 -17.09
N PHE A 76 -1.84 7.03 -18.36
CA PHE A 76 -2.67 7.45 -19.49
C PHE A 76 -3.01 6.19 -20.29
N PRO A 77 -4.18 5.57 -20.06
CA PRO A 77 -4.52 4.26 -20.61
C PRO A 77 -4.27 4.17 -22.12
N GLY A 78 -3.48 3.17 -22.53
CA GLY A 78 -3.14 2.93 -23.94
C GLY A 78 -2.15 3.92 -24.57
N VAL A 79 -1.69 4.94 -23.84
CA VAL A 79 -0.86 6.02 -24.39
C VAL A 79 0.52 6.05 -23.73
N ALA A 80 0.58 6.25 -22.41
CA ALA A 80 1.85 6.46 -21.72
C ALA A 80 1.75 6.31 -20.20
N LEU A 81 2.91 6.25 -19.55
CA LEU A 81 3.08 6.34 -18.10
C LEU A 81 4.07 7.47 -17.77
N ILE A 82 3.82 8.18 -16.67
CA ILE A 82 4.82 9.04 -16.02
C ILE A 82 5.16 8.42 -14.67
N ALA A 83 6.45 8.20 -14.46
CA ALA A 83 6.98 7.45 -13.34
C ALA A 83 8.27 8.08 -12.81
N SER A 84 8.76 7.59 -11.68
CA SER A 84 10.14 7.77 -11.25
C SER A 84 10.79 6.40 -11.10
N ALA A 85 12.05 6.24 -11.50
CA ALA A 85 12.73 4.96 -11.34
C ALA A 85 14.25 5.10 -11.27
N PRO A 86 14.95 4.17 -10.60
CA PRO A 86 16.40 4.09 -10.64
C PRO A 86 16.94 4.05 -12.08
N ALA A 87 18.05 4.73 -12.36
CA ALA A 87 18.62 4.85 -13.70
C ALA A 87 18.86 3.51 -14.42
N ARG A 88 19.12 2.43 -13.66
CA ARG A 88 19.29 1.06 -14.20
C ARG A 88 18.05 0.55 -14.95
N LEU A 89 16.85 1.00 -14.58
CA LEU A 89 15.59 0.52 -15.17
C LEU A 89 15.26 1.17 -16.51
N VAL A 90 15.86 2.31 -16.84
CA VAL A 90 15.59 3.04 -18.09
C VAL A 90 15.82 2.11 -19.30
N ASP A 91 16.97 1.44 -19.34
CA ASP A 91 17.35 0.54 -20.44
C ASP A 91 16.53 -0.76 -20.42
N GLU A 92 16.19 -1.27 -19.23
CA GLU A 92 15.38 -2.50 -19.08
C GLU A 92 13.94 -2.30 -19.59
N LEU A 93 13.36 -1.12 -19.34
CA LEU A 93 12.01 -0.77 -19.78
C LEU A 93 11.91 -0.57 -21.29
N ALA A 94 12.93 0.03 -21.91
CA ALA A 94 12.95 0.27 -23.35
C ALA A 94 12.89 -1.04 -24.18
N GLY A 95 13.29 -2.17 -23.59
CA GLY A 95 13.23 -3.49 -24.21
C GLY A 95 11.93 -4.27 -23.96
N GLN A 96 10.99 -3.74 -23.18
CA GLN A 96 9.77 -4.47 -22.83
C GLN A 96 8.71 -4.46 -23.94
N PRO A 97 7.95 -5.55 -24.11
CA PRO A 97 6.77 -5.57 -24.96
C PRO A 97 5.80 -4.42 -24.60
N GLY A 98 5.23 -3.79 -25.63
CA GLY A 98 4.28 -2.70 -25.43
C GLY A 98 4.92 -1.33 -25.19
N VAL A 99 6.23 -1.21 -24.99
CA VAL A 99 6.94 0.08 -24.84
C VAL A 99 7.45 0.56 -26.20
N ALA A 100 7.11 1.78 -26.58
CA ALA A 100 7.60 2.45 -27.79
C ALA A 100 8.82 3.34 -27.53
N GLY A 101 8.95 3.89 -26.31
CA GLY A 101 10.08 4.72 -25.94
C GLY A 101 10.10 5.06 -24.46
N VAL A 102 11.28 5.35 -23.94
CA VAL A 102 11.50 5.75 -22.55
C VAL A 102 12.35 7.02 -22.56
N PHE A 103 11.87 8.08 -21.91
CA PHE A 103 12.46 9.40 -21.95
C PHE A 103 12.65 9.95 -20.53
N THR A 104 13.80 10.58 -20.29
CA THR A 104 14.15 11.19 -18.98
C THR A 104 14.26 12.71 -19.03
N GLY A 105 14.00 13.30 -20.19
CA GLY A 105 13.93 14.75 -20.41
C GLY A 105 12.89 15.07 -21.48
N ALA A 106 12.75 16.36 -21.80
CA ALA A 106 11.72 16.84 -22.73
C ALA A 106 11.77 16.11 -24.09
N VAL A 107 10.59 15.88 -24.66
CA VAL A 107 10.36 15.18 -25.92
C VAL A 107 9.92 16.14 -27.02
N ASP A 108 10.29 15.83 -28.26
CA ASP A 108 9.81 16.56 -29.43
C ASP A 108 8.38 16.13 -29.76
N LEU A 109 7.42 17.02 -29.52
CA LEU A 109 5.98 16.73 -29.69
C LEU A 109 5.63 16.33 -31.13
N ALA A 110 6.37 16.84 -32.13
CA ALA A 110 6.11 16.48 -33.53
C ALA A 110 6.44 14.99 -33.82
N GLN A 111 7.33 14.39 -33.03
CA GLN A 111 7.65 12.96 -33.15
C GLN A 111 6.58 12.07 -32.53
N LEU A 112 5.75 12.61 -31.64
CA LEU A 112 4.67 11.88 -30.99
C LEU A 112 3.40 11.81 -31.84
N ASP A 113 3.27 12.67 -32.86
CA ASP A 113 2.09 12.71 -33.74
C ASP A 113 1.78 11.36 -34.41
N VAL A 114 2.80 10.52 -34.64
CA VAL A 114 2.62 9.17 -35.21
C VAL A 114 1.90 8.18 -34.28
N PHE A 115 1.84 8.49 -32.98
CA PHE A 115 1.14 7.72 -31.95
C PHE A 115 -0.25 8.29 -31.65
N GLY A 116 -0.66 9.37 -32.32
CA GLY A 116 -1.98 9.98 -32.19
C GLY A 116 -2.01 11.24 -31.32
N PRO A 117 -3.15 11.96 -31.32
CA PRO A 117 -3.28 13.26 -30.64
C PRO A 117 -3.10 13.18 -29.12
N GLN A 118 -3.53 12.08 -28.49
CA GLN A 118 -3.35 11.86 -27.06
C GLN A 118 -1.86 11.73 -26.68
N ALA A 119 -1.05 11.05 -27.48
CA ALA A 119 0.39 10.95 -27.22
C ALA A 119 1.08 12.32 -27.26
N ARG A 120 0.67 13.19 -28.19
CA ARG A 120 1.13 14.60 -28.23
C ARG A 120 0.71 15.36 -26.97
N LEU A 121 -0.55 15.22 -26.54
CA LEU A 121 -1.10 15.88 -25.34
C LEU A 121 -0.31 15.49 -24.08
N VAL A 122 -0.12 14.19 -23.87
CA VAL A 122 0.64 13.67 -22.72
C VAL A 122 2.13 14.03 -22.82
N GLY A 123 2.71 14.06 -24.02
CA GLY A 123 4.08 14.57 -24.21
C GLY A 123 4.22 16.05 -23.81
N GLY A 124 3.19 16.85 -24.04
CA GLY A 124 3.11 18.24 -23.59
C GLY A 124 3.10 18.35 -22.06
N VAL A 125 2.30 17.52 -21.40
CA VAL A 125 2.28 17.38 -19.93
C VAL A 125 3.66 17.01 -19.41
N TRP A 126 4.30 15.98 -19.98
CA TRP A 126 5.64 15.56 -19.59
C TRP A 126 6.65 16.71 -19.72
N ASN A 127 6.63 17.43 -20.84
CA ASN A 127 7.51 18.58 -21.06
C ASN A 127 7.31 19.68 -20.01
N SER A 128 6.06 19.94 -19.60
CA SER A 128 5.74 20.85 -18.49
C SER A 128 6.36 20.35 -17.17
N LEU A 129 6.23 19.06 -16.85
CA LEU A 129 6.72 18.50 -15.58
C LEU A 129 8.26 18.49 -15.47
N VAL A 130 8.99 18.19 -16.55
CA VAL A 130 10.47 18.18 -16.52
C VAL A 130 11.13 19.51 -16.81
N ASN A 131 10.37 20.45 -17.36
CA ASN A 131 10.82 21.82 -17.59
C ASN A 131 9.73 22.79 -17.12
N PRO A 132 9.45 22.82 -15.81
CA PRO A 132 8.42 23.69 -15.26
C PRO A 132 8.77 25.13 -15.58
N GLN A 133 7.76 25.94 -15.86
CA GLN A 133 7.97 27.39 -15.98
C GLN A 133 8.52 27.91 -14.65
N GLU A 134 9.50 28.82 -14.71
CA GLU A 134 9.99 29.49 -13.51
C GLU A 134 8.80 30.19 -12.83
N PRO A 135 8.56 29.95 -11.53
CA PRO A 135 7.44 30.56 -10.85
C PRO A 135 7.60 32.08 -10.88
N ALA A 136 6.49 32.78 -11.14
CA ALA A 136 6.47 34.23 -11.10
C ALA A 136 6.90 34.72 -9.69
N SER A 137 7.50 35.90 -9.61
CA SER A 137 7.91 36.47 -8.33
C SER A 137 6.71 36.68 -7.41
N ALA A 138 6.92 36.67 -6.09
CA ALA A 138 5.84 36.88 -5.12
C ALA A 138 5.05 38.19 -5.36
N GLN A 139 5.69 39.22 -5.93
CA GLN A 139 5.04 40.48 -6.29
C GLN A 139 4.14 40.35 -7.53
N GLU A 140 4.52 39.52 -8.50
CA GLU A 140 3.72 39.22 -9.69
C GLU A 140 2.54 38.30 -9.32
N LEU A 141 2.77 37.32 -8.45
CA LEU A 141 1.73 36.44 -7.92
C LEU A 141 0.67 37.22 -7.11
N ALA A 142 1.09 38.10 -6.21
CA ALA A 142 0.18 38.94 -5.45
C ALA A 142 -0.62 39.91 -6.34
N ALA A 143 -0.09 40.32 -7.49
CA ALA A 143 -0.81 41.15 -8.46
C ALA A 143 -1.82 40.34 -9.31
N ALA A 144 -1.66 39.02 -9.35
CA ALA A 144 -2.56 38.06 -10.00
C ALA A 144 -3.52 37.39 -8.99
N GLU A 145 -3.57 37.83 -7.74
CA GLU A 145 -4.55 37.32 -6.77
C GLU A 145 -5.93 37.94 -7.03
N HIS A 146 -6.92 37.08 -7.18
CA HIS A 146 -8.31 37.48 -7.40
C HIS A 146 -9.17 37.25 -6.16
N PRO A 147 -10.30 37.98 -6.01
CA PRO A 147 -11.21 37.76 -4.91
C PRO A 147 -11.76 36.33 -4.92
N LEU A 148 -11.57 35.62 -3.81
CA LEU A 148 -12.13 34.29 -3.59
C LEU A 148 -13.64 34.37 -3.36
N PRO A 149 -14.40 33.35 -3.79
CA PRO A 149 -15.85 33.32 -3.64
C PRO A 149 -16.23 33.26 -2.15
N GLN A 150 -17.52 33.41 -1.83
CA GLN A 150 -17.98 33.33 -0.44
C GLN A 150 -18.01 31.88 0.07
N ASN A 151 -18.21 30.90 -0.82
CA ASN A 151 -18.21 29.48 -0.50
C ASN A 151 -18.16 28.69 -1.82
N ASP A 152 -17.06 27.98 -2.06
CA ASP A 152 -16.76 27.09 -3.19
C ASP A 152 -16.76 25.60 -2.80
N ALA A 153 -16.79 25.27 -1.51
CA ALA A 153 -17.01 23.91 -1.02
C ALA A 153 -18.49 23.63 -0.69
N PHE A 154 -19.11 22.68 -1.38
CA PHE A 154 -20.52 22.28 -1.18
C PHE A 154 -20.68 20.86 -0.63
N THR A 155 -21.88 20.51 -0.17
CA THR A 155 -22.24 19.13 0.20
C THR A 155 -23.10 18.53 -0.90
N ALA A 156 -22.74 17.34 -1.40
CA ALA A 156 -23.51 16.65 -2.42
C ALA A 156 -24.91 16.28 -1.86
N PRO A 157 -26.01 16.63 -2.56
CA PRO A 157 -27.37 16.45 -2.07
C PRO A 157 -27.87 15.00 -2.19
N ASP A 158 -27.12 14.12 -2.85
CA ASP A 158 -27.47 12.71 -3.05
C ASP A 158 -26.90 11.78 -1.98
N LEU A 159 -26.14 12.31 -1.02
CA LEU A 159 -25.58 11.53 0.08
C LEU A 159 -26.70 10.96 0.96
N PRO A 160 -26.60 9.67 1.34
CA PRO A 160 -27.54 9.06 2.28
C PRO A 160 -27.49 9.76 3.65
N ALA A 161 -28.56 9.61 4.44
CA ALA A 161 -28.53 10.05 5.82
C ALA A 161 -27.40 9.31 6.58
N PRO A 162 -26.73 9.95 7.56
CA PRO A 162 -25.61 9.34 8.29
C PRO A 162 -25.93 7.96 8.88
N ASP A 163 -27.18 7.73 9.33
CA ASP A 163 -27.63 6.46 9.91
C ASP A 163 -27.79 5.34 8.86
N ASP A 164 -28.04 5.67 7.59
CA ASP A 164 -28.27 4.71 6.50
C ASP A 164 -26.95 4.18 5.88
N ILE A 165 -25.81 4.84 6.14
CA ILE A 165 -24.48 4.35 5.73
C ILE A 165 -24.06 3.13 6.58
N SER A 166 -24.73 2.90 7.72
CA SER A 166 -24.44 1.79 8.64
C SER A 166 -25.11 0.45 8.28
N LEU A 167 -25.88 0.37 7.19
CA LEU A 167 -26.70 -0.80 6.88
C LEU A 167 -26.51 -1.33 5.45
N ALA A 168 -25.27 -1.70 5.11
CA ALA A 168 -24.99 -2.58 3.97
C ALA A 168 -23.70 -3.42 4.19
N GLY A 169 -23.82 -4.47 5.02
CA GLY A 169 -23.05 -5.73 4.98
C GLY A 169 -21.52 -5.68 4.98
N SER A 170 -20.89 -6.14 6.08
CA SER A 170 -19.56 -6.79 6.27
C SER A 170 -18.29 -6.30 5.54
N SER A 171 -18.39 -5.42 4.55
CA SER A 171 -17.27 -4.95 3.75
C SER A 171 -16.67 -3.72 4.40
N VAL A 172 -15.37 -3.75 4.62
CA VAL A 172 -14.57 -2.60 5.07
C VAL A 172 -13.94 -1.86 3.88
N ARG A 173 -14.37 -2.16 2.65
CA ARG A 173 -13.96 -1.46 1.42
C ARG A 173 -14.86 -0.24 1.16
N PRO A 174 -14.34 0.81 0.50
CA PRO A 174 -15.16 1.97 0.15
C PRO A 174 -16.32 1.60 -0.77
N GLY A 175 -17.54 1.89 -0.33
CA GLY A 175 -18.78 1.64 -1.07
C GLY A 175 -19.09 2.68 -2.15
N TYR A 176 -20.32 2.65 -2.66
CA TYR A 176 -20.79 3.46 -3.80
C TYR A 176 -20.66 4.99 -3.58
N TYR A 177 -20.96 5.47 -2.37
CA TYR A 177 -20.89 6.90 -2.04
C TYR A 177 -19.50 7.36 -1.59
N GLN A 178 -18.59 6.42 -1.30
CA GLN A 178 -17.28 6.68 -0.72
C GLN A 178 -16.23 6.71 -1.84
N THR A 179 -16.28 7.76 -2.65
CA THR A 179 -15.45 7.90 -3.86
C THR A 179 -14.12 8.60 -3.58
N SER A 180 -13.98 9.30 -2.44
CA SER A 180 -12.76 10.03 -2.03
C SER A 180 -12.74 10.35 -0.52
N GLU A 181 -12.54 9.34 0.33
CA GLU A 181 -12.59 9.53 1.79
C GLU A 181 -11.31 10.17 2.38
N TYR A 182 -10.15 9.77 1.85
CA TYR A 182 -8.84 10.30 2.19
C TYR A 182 -7.89 10.21 0.99
N MET A 183 -6.95 11.13 0.88
CA MET A 183 -6.12 11.35 -0.30
C MET A 183 -4.89 10.44 -0.28
N ALA A 184 -5.09 9.14 -0.41
CA ALA A 184 -4.00 8.15 -0.49
C ALA A 184 -4.34 7.02 -1.47
N GLY A 185 -3.33 6.34 -2.00
CA GLY A 185 -3.50 5.25 -2.97
C GLY A 185 -3.77 5.72 -4.40
N SER A 186 -4.53 4.94 -5.14
CA SER A 186 -4.79 5.14 -6.57
C SER A 186 -6.13 5.83 -6.83
N VAL A 187 -6.14 6.80 -7.75
CA VAL A 187 -7.31 7.64 -8.04
C VAL A 187 -7.58 7.65 -9.54
N ALA A 188 -8.80 7.27 -9.95
CA ALA A 188 -9.26 7.49 -11.31
C ALA A 188 -9.87 8.90 -11.46
N VAL A 189 -9.50 9.60 -12.52
CA VAL A 189 -9.91 10.99 -12.74
C VAL A 189 -10.55 11.10 -14.11
N GLY A 190 -11.86 11.33 -14.15
CA GLY A 190 -12.55 11.69 -15.38
C GLY A 190 -12.34 13.17 -15.67
N ILE A 191 -11.68 13.52 -16.79
CA ILE A 191 -11.53 14.92 -17.19
C ILE A 191 -12.51 15.19 -18.33
N VAL A 192 -13.55 15.96 -18.04
CA VAL A 192 -14.65 16.26 -18.95
C VAL A 192 -14.63 17.73 -19.34
N LEU A 193 -14.33 18.00 -20.61
CA LEU A 193 -14.65 19.28 -21.22
C LEU A 193 -16.08 19.20 -21.78
N VAL A 194 -16.83 20.29 -21.70
CA VAL A 194 -18.17 20.38 -22.31
C VAL A 194 -18.19 21.39 -23.45
N GLU A 195 -19.03 21.14 -24.44
CA GLU A 195 -19.14 21.96 -25.66
C GLU A 195 -20.60 22.23 -26.01
N SER A 196 -20.95 23.52 -26.17
CA SER A 196 -22.29 23.96 -26.51
C SER A 196 -22.60 23.63 -27.96
N ASN A 197 -23.73 22.98 -28.22
CA ASN A 197 -24.16 22.64 -29.58
C ASN A 197 -25.13 23.68 -30.20
N GLY A 198 -25.41 24.77 -29.48
CA GLY A 198 -26.29 25.82 -29.97
C GLY A 198 -27.80 25.53 -29.88
N ALA A 199 -28.22 24.42 -29.27
CA ALA A 199 -29.63 23.99 -29.31
C ALA A 199 -30.56 24.79 -28.40
N VAL A 200 -30.09 25.22 -27.21
CA VAL A 200 -30.85 26.05 -26.27
C VAL A 200 -30.26 27.45 -26.17
N ASP A 201 -28.96 27.54 -25.89
CA ASP A 201 -28.21 28.81 -25.91
C ASP A 201 -27.36 28.90 -27.17
N PRO A 202 -27.07 30.10 -27.70
CA PRO A 202 -26.05 30.26 -28.73
C PRO A 202 -24.71 29.70 -28.23
N SER A 203 -24.04 28.88 -29.05
CA SER A 203 -22.66 28.49 -28.81
C SER A 203 -21.77 29.72 -29.06
N THR A 204 -21.08 30.17 -28.01
CA THR A 204 -20.21 31.35 -28.01
C THR A 204 -18.80 31.05 -27.53
N GLU A 205 -18.61 29.93 -26.83
CA GLU A 205 -17.32 29.38 -26.47
C GLU A 205 -17.05 28.15 -27.35
N ASP A 206 -15.81 27.96 -27.80
CA ASP A 206 -15.43 26.89 -28.73
C ASP A 206 -13.99 26.47 -28.43
N TRP A 207 -13.79 25.22 -27.97
CA TRP A 207 -12.47 24.77 -27.55
C TRP A 207 -11.48 24.65 -28.73
N THR A 208 -10.38 25.39 -28.65
CA THR A 208 -9.21 25.19 -29.51
C THR A 208 -8.34 24.02 -29.04
N SER A 209 -7.43 23.53 -29.90
CA SER A 209 -6.48 22.49 -29.50
C SER A 209 -5.46 22.96 -28.46
N ASP A 210 -5.10 24.25 -28.47
CA ASP A 210 -4.13 24.81 -27.54
C ASP A 210 -4.74 24.99 -26.14
N GLU A 211 -6.02 25.40 -26.05
CA GLU A 211 -6.76 25.45 -24.78
C GLU A 211 -6.91 24.06 -24.16
N LYS A 212 -7.28 23.06 -24.96
CA LYS A 212 -7.37 21.66 -24.50
C LYS A 212 -6.04 21.15 -23.95
N GLN A 213 -4.93 21.45 -24.63
CA GLN A 213 -3.58 21.10 -24.15
C GLN A 213 -3.27 21.80 -22.82
N LEU A 214 -3.55 23.09 -22.72
CA LEU A 214 -3.23 23.88 -21.53
C LEU A 214 -4.04 23.38 -20.33
N VAL A 215 -5.36 23.29 -20.44
CA VAL A 215 -6.24 22.78 -19.37
C VAL A 215 -5.80 21.39 -18.89
N PHE A 216 -5.54 20.47 -19.82
CA PHE A 216 -5.07 19.13 -19.46
C PHE A 216 -3.72 19.16 -18.73
N THR A 217 -2.80 20.02 -19.18
CA THR A 217 -1.47 20.18 -18.55
C THR A 217 -1.58 20.69 -17.13
N GLU A 218 -2.41 21.69 -16.91
CA GLU A 218 -2.61 22.34 -15.61
C GLU A 218 -3.28 21.40 -14.60
N ILE A 219 -4.30 20.64 -15.03
CA ILE A 219 -4.92 19.62 -14.19
C ILE A 219 -3.88 18.55 -13.78
N VAL A 220 -3.08 18.04 -14.73
CA VAL A 220 -2.08 17.02 -14.38
C VAL A 220 -0.96 17.61 -13.50
N ASN A 221 -0.55 18.86 -13.70
CA ASN A 221 0.39 19.56 -12.83
C ASN A 221 -0.15 19.67 -11.38
N ALA A 222 -1.44 19.97 -11.21
CA ALA A 222 -2.09 20.02 -9.89
C ALA A 222 -2.09 18.66 -9.17
N LEU A 223 -2.46 17.60 -9.88
CA LEU A 223 -2.47 16.25 -9.33
C LEU A 223 -1.05 15.76 -9.03
N ASN A 224 -0.09 16.09 -9.90
CA ASN A 224 1.32 15.80 -9.67
C ASN A 224 1.85 16.52 -8.42
N TRP A 225 1.44 17.77 -8.19
CA TRP A 225 1.80 18.53 -6.99
C TRP A 225 1.34 17.81 -5.72
N TRP A 226 0.08 17.35 -5.67
CA TRP A 226 -0.43 16.56 -4.55
C TRP A 226 0.38 15.27 -4.34
N ALA A 227 0.67 14.52 -5.40
CA ALA A 227 1.47 13.30 -5.30
C ALA A 227 2.94 13.51 -4.88
N GLN A 228 3.48 14.72 -5.04
CA GLN A 228 4.84 15.07 -4.61
C GLN A 228 4.91 15.55 -3.16
N LEU A 229 3.83 16.12 -2.62
CA LEU A 229 3.81 16.67 -1.26
C LEU A 229 3.89 15.60 -0.18
N ASN A 230 3.19 14.48 -0.36
CA ASN A 230 3.22 13.35 0.57
C ASN A 230 3.50 12.04 -0.17
N PRO A 231 4.78 11.65 -0.34
CA PRO A 231 5.15 10.38 -0.94
C PRO A 231 4.59 9.16 -0.22
N ASP A 232 4.40 9.25 1.10
CA ASP A 232 3.95 8.15 1.97
C ASP A 232 2.45 7.83 1.77
N ALA A 233 1.66 8.80 1.31
CA ALA A 233 0.27 8.57 0.86
C ALA A 233 0.19 7.73 -0.43
N ASN A 234 1.32 7.48 -1.09
CA ASN A 234 1.43 6.69 -2.31
C ASN A 234 0.40 7.03 -3.41
N LEU A 235 0.14 8.33 -3.62
CA LEU A 235 -0.81 8.83 -4.61
C LEU A 235 -0.44 8.56 -6.08
N SER A 236 -1.31 7.86 -6.80
CA SER A 236 -1.19 7.66 -8.25
C SER A 236 -2.51 7.95 -8.96
N PHE A 237 -2.43 8.39 -10.21
CA PHE A 237 -3.57 8.81 -11.00
C PHE A 237 -3.69 8.02 -12.29
N VAL A 238 -4.93 7.73 -12.68
CA VAL A 238 -5.27 7.22 -14.01
C VAL A 238 -6.37 8.10 -14.59
N TYR A 239 -6.25 8.46 -15.86
CA TYR A 239 -7.11 9.45 -16.49
C TYR A 239 -8.06 8.81 -17.51
N ASP A 240 -9.32 9.20 -17.45
CA ASP A 240 -10.28 8.94 -18.52
C ASP A 240 -10.45 10.19 -19.40
N ASP A 241 -10.35 10.01 -20.72
CA ASP A 241 -10.26 11.11 -21.69
C ASP A 241 -11.62 11.52 -22.26
N HIS A 242 -12.13 12.64 -21.76
CA HIS A 242 -13.18 13.43 -22.40
C HIS A 242 -12.74 14.89 -22.61
N PHE A 243 -11.43 15.11 -22.78
CA PHE A 243 -10.83 16.42 -23.05
C PHE A 243 -10.33 16.55 -24.50
N THR A 244 -9.97 15.46 -25.16
CA THR A 244 -9.68 15.47 -26.60
C THR A 244 -10.96 15.75 -27.41
N SER A 245 -12.06 15.12 -27.00
CA SER A 245 -13.40 15.27 -27.60
C SER A 245 -14.39 15.71 -26.52
N PRO A 246 -14.61 17.04 -26.35
CA PRO A 246 -15.57 17.57 -25.40
C PRO A 246 -16.97 16.97 -25.57
N LEU A 247 -17.67 16.78 -24.45
CA LEU A 247 -19.01 16.22 -24.43
C LEU A 247 -20.07 17.29 -24.77
N PRO A 248 -21.08 16.95 -25.57
CA PRO A 248 -22.06 17.93 -26.03
C PRO A 248 -23.02 18.33 -24.92
N THR A 249 -23.36 19.62 -24.88
CA THR A 249 -24.43 20.21 -24.07
C THR A 249 -25.30 21.11 -24.95
N SER A 250 -26.58 21.23 -24.61
CA SER A 250 -27.52 22.14 -25.26
C SER A 250 -27.39 23.59 -24.77
N LEU A 251 -26.82 23.78 -23.58
CA LEU A 251 -26.56 25.06 -22.94
C LEU A 251 -25.12 25.53 -23.19
N GLU A 252 -24.94 26.85 -23.13
CA GLU A 252 -23.64 27.53 -23.04
C GLU A 252 -23.35 27.80 -21.55
N PRO A 253 -22.63 26.91 -20.84
CA PRO A 253 -22.68 26.85 -19.38
C PRO A 253 -22.18 28.14 -18.72
N ILE A 254 -21.17 28.80 -19.28
CA ILE A 254 -20.59 30.03 -18.71
C ILE A 254 -21.62 31.16 -18.60
N THR A 255 -22.60 31.21 -19.51
CA THR A 255 -23.65 32.24 -19.52
C THR A 255 -24.76 31.99 -18.49
N ARG A 256 -24.70 30.88 -17.74
CA ARG A 256 -25.70 30.43 -16.76
C ARG A 256 -25.15 30.55 -15.34
N PRO A 257 -26.01 30.57 -14.31
CA PRO A 257 -25.54 30.49 -12.93
C PRO A 257 -25.07 29.06 -12.61
N TYR A 258 -24.16 28.88 -11.65
CA TYR A 258 -23.51 27.58 -11.41
C TYR A 258 -24.52 26.46 -11.17
N TRP A 259 -25.59 26.73 -10.42
CA TRP A 259 -26.61 25.74 -10.06
C TRP A 259 -27.43 25.23 -11.27
N HIS A 260 -27.22 25.74 -12.48
CA HIS A 260 -27.73 25.13 -13.73
C HIS A 260 -26.89 23.92 -14.19
N GLU A 261 -25.83 23.56 -13.47
CA GLU A 261 -25.01 22.37 -13.70
C GLU A 261 -25.79 21.07 -13.86
N TYR A 262 -26.93 20.94 -13.17
CA TYR A 262 -27.76 19.74 -13.30
C TYR A 262 -28.26 19.50 -14.73
N TYR A 263 -28.35 20.53 -15.57
CA TYR A 263 -28.74 20.37 -16.97
C TYR A 263 -27.58 19.84 -17.80
N TRP A 264 -26.48 20.57 -17.87
CA TRP A 264 -25.39 20.27 -18.79
C TRP A 264 -24.52 19.10 -18.32
N ILE A 265 -24.35 18.89 -17.00
CA ILE A 265 -23.71 17.67 -16.47
C ILE A 265 -24.56 16.45 -16.80
N SER A 266 -25.88 16.54 -16.65
CA SER A 266 -26.77 15.41 -16.96
C SER A 266 -26.75 15.05 -18.45
N GLU A 267 -26.68 16.03 -19.35
CA GLU A 267 -26.51 15.81 -20.78
C GLU A 267 -25.16 15.17 -21.11
N ALA A 268 -24.07 15.67 -20.53
CA ALA A 268 -22.73 15.11 -20.68
C ALA A 268 -22.66 13.65 -20.20
N MET A 269 -23.16 13.36 -19.00
CA MET A 269 -23.20 11.99 -18.46
C MET A 269 -24.12 11.07 -19.28
N THR A 270 -25.25 11.58 -19.78
CA THR A 270 -26.12 10.83 -20.69
C THR A 270 -25.41 10.48 -22.00
N ALA A 271 -24.59 11.38 -22.53
CA ALA A 271 -23.78 11.13 -23.73
C ALA A 271 -22.73 10.02 -23.50
N LEU A 272 -22.24 9.87 -22.27
CA LEU A 272 -21.38 8.75 -21.85
C LEU A 272 -22.14 7.45 -21.56
N GLY A 273 -23.47 7.47 -21.57
CA GLY A 273 -24.32 6.31 -21.30
C GLY A 273 -24.83 6.21 -19.86
N TYR A 274 -24.47 7.15 -18.98
CA TYR A 274 -24.94 7.22 -17.59
C TYR A 274 -26.22 8.07 -17.53
N SER A 275 -27.35 7.47 -17.90
CA SER A 275 -28.66 8.14 -17.89
C SER A 275 -29.34 8.03 -16.52
N GLY A 276 -29.91 9.12 -16.02
CA GLY A 276 -30.61 9.14 -14.74
C GLY A 276 -31.36 10.45 -14.51
N SER A 277 -32.16 10.51 -13.44
CA SER A 277 -32.89 11.73 -13.05
C SER A 277 -32.11 12.60 -12.06
N ASN A 278 -31.02 12.10 -11.50
CA ASN A 278 -30.14 12.83 -10.58
C ASN A 278 -28.71 12.79 -11.12
N TYR A 279 -28.18 13.95 -11.47
CA TYR A 279 -26.87 14.07 -12.09
C TYR A 279 -25.72 13.72 -11.14
N PHE A 280 -25.84 13.93 -9.82
CA PHE A 280 -24.84 13.43 -8.87
C PHE A 280 -24.72 11.90 -8.92
N SER A 281 -25.86 11.21 -9.00
CA SER A 281 -25.87 9.75 -9.13
C SER A 281 -25.29 9.31 -10.48
N GLN A 282 -25.56 10.03 -11.57
CA GLN A 282 -24.95 9.76 -12.88
C GLN A 282 -23.41 9.88 -12.82
N VAL A 283 -22.89 10.92 -12.14
CA VAL A 283 -21.44 11.08 -11.98
C VAL A 283 -20.86 10.00 -11.06
N ARG A 284 -21.54 9.62 -9.96
CA ARG A 284 -21.09 8.49 -9.12
C ARG A 284 -21.12 7.15 -9.86
N ASP A 285 -22.11 6.90 -10.71
CA ASP A 285 -22.15 5.71 -11.55
C ASP A 285 -20.93 5.67 -12.49
N TYR A 286 -20.55 6.82 -13.06
CA TYR A 286 -19.35 6.98 -13.86
C TYR A 286 -18.07 6.77 -13.04
N ASP A 287 -17.90 7.48 -11.91
CA ASP A 287 -16.72 7.35 -11.04
C ASP A 287 -16.52 5.91 -10.54
N ASN A 288 -17.59 5.23 -10.12
CA ASN A 288 -17.50 3.82 -9.70
C ASN A 288 -17.20 2.87 -10.88
N ALA A 289 -17.68 3.18 -12.09
CA ALA A 289 -17.28 2.47 -13.29
C ALA A 289 -15.79 2.66 -13.59
N LEU A 290 -15.24 3.86 -13.38
CA LEU A 290 -13.81 4.13 -13.50
C LEU A 290 -12.99 3.35 -12.46
N ARG A 291 -13.41 3.35 -11.17
CA ARG A 291 -12.78 2.53 -10.12
C ARG A 291 -12.70 1.06 -10.52
N THR A 292 -13.80 0.53 -11.05
CA THR A 292 -13.87 -0.87 -11.50
C THR A 292 -12.99 -1.11 -12.73
N ALA A 293 -13.03 -0.21 -13.72
CA ALA A 293 -12.30 -0.36 -14.97
C ALA A 293 -10.78 -0.29 -14.81
N TYR A 294 -10.31 0.58 -13.92
CA TYR A 294 -8.89 0.83 -13.70
C TYR A 294 -8.34 0.23 -12.39
N ASN A 295 -9.19 -0.43 -11.61
CA ASN A 295 -8.87 -1.01 -10.31
C ASN A 295 -8.23 0.03 -9.38
N THR A 296 -8.93 1.16 -9.17
CA THR A 296 -8.48 2.24 -8.30
C THR A 296 -9.26 2.31 -7.00
N ASP A 297 -8.60 2.83 -5.97
CA ASP A 297 -9.15 3.01 -4.63
C ASP A 297 -10.26 4.06 -4.64
N TRP A 298 -10.00 5.16 -5.34
CA TRP A 298 -10.86 6.34 -5.42
C TRP A 298 -11.18 6.71 -6.86
N ALA A 299 -12.20 7.55 -7.04
CA ALA A 299 -12.45 8.24 -8.29
C ALA A 299 -13.18 9.56 -8.08
N PHE A 300 -12.96 10.51 -8.98
CA PHE A 300 -13.76 11.71 -9.08
C PHE A 300 -13.73 12.27 -10.50
N THR A 301 -14.66 13.17 -10.81
CA THR A 301 -14.73 13.83 -12.11
C THR A 301 -14.40 15.32 -12.00
N ILE A 302 -13.68 15.85 -12.99
CA ILE A 302 -13.42 17.27 -13.19
C ILE A 302 -14.20 17.72 -14.42
N PHE A 303 -15.14 18.64 -14.24
CA PHE A 303 -15.80 19.33 -15.34
C PHE A 303 -15.13 20.67 -15.60
N VAL A 304 -14.81 20.95 -16.87
CA VAL A 304 -14.28 22.25 -17.28
C VAL A 304 -15.19 22.89 -18.30
N VAL A 305 -15.56 24.13 -18.03
CA VAL A 305 -16.37 24.99 -18.88
C VAL A 305 -15.47 26.00 -19.57
N ASP A 306 -15.57 26.09 -20.90
CA ASP A 306 -14.85 27.11 -21.66
C ASP A 306 -15.37 28.50 -21.27
N SER A 307 -14.45 29.46 -21.16
CA SER A 307 -14.74 30.85 -20.80
C SER A 307 -13.85 31.81 -21.58
N SER A 308 -13.27 31.36 -22.69
CA SER A 308 -12.21 32.08 -23.42
C SER A 308 -12.71 33.39 -24.05
N ASN A 309 -14.00 33.47 -24.37
CA ASN A 309 -14.68 34.67 -24.86
C ASN A 309 -15.47 35.41 -23.76
N ASP A 310 -15.36 34.97 -22.50
CA ASP A 310 -15.97 35.61 -21.35
C ASP A 310 -15.01 36.60 -20.66
N SER A 311 -15.51 37.80 -20.38
CA SER A 311 -14.65 38.92 -19.96
C SER A 311 -14.20 38.85 -18.51
N ASP A 312 -14.95 38.17 -17.64
CA ASP A 312 -14.61 37.99 -16.23
C ASP A 312 -14.34 36.52 -15.84
N ASN A 313 -14.50 35.59 -16.78
CA ASN A 313 -14.24 34.16 -16.64
C ASN A 313 -15.05 33.54 -15.50
N LYS A 314 -16.35 33.84 -15.47
CA LYS A 314 -17.27 33.42 -14.40
C LYS A 314 -18.60 32.97 -14.97
N PHE A 315 -19.23 32.05 -14.24
CA PHE A 315 -20.67 31.87 -14.33
C PHE A 315 -21.40 33.17 -14.03
N SER A 316 -22.64 33.32 -14.52
CA SER A 316 -23.42 34.55 -14.37
C SER A 316 -23.73 34.97 -12.92
N ASP A 317 -23.50 34.08 -11.95
CA ASP A 317 -23.62 34.31 -10.51
C ASP A 317 -22.27 34.35 -9.78
N TYR A 318 -21.20 34.64 -10.53
CA TYR A 318 -19.82 34.93 -10.08
C TYR A 318 -18.98 33.74 -9.62
N TYR A 319 -19.51 32.52 -9.67
CA TYR A 319 -18.71 31.32 -9.48
C TYR A 319 -17.74 31.11 -10.65
N PHE A 320 -16.61 30.47 -10.39
CA PHE A 320 -15.63 30.13 -11.43
C PHE A 320 -14.94 28.79 -11.17
N ALA A 321 -14.86 28.37 -9.91
CA ALA A 321 -14.44 27.06 -9.47
C ALA A 321 -15.21 26.70 -8.19
N TYR A 322 -15.52 25.41 -8.03
CA TYR A 322 -16.16 24.85 -6.84
C TYR A 322 -16.10 23.33 -6.85
N ALA A 323 -16.26 22.72 -5.69
CA ALA A 323 -16.21 21.29 -5.49
C ALA A 323 -17.24 20.81 -4.47
N TYR A 324 -17.57 19.52 -4.56
CA TYR A 324 -18.38 18.85 -3.54
C TYR A 324 -17.47 18.09 -2.57
N LEU A 325 -17.61 18.39 -1.28
CA LEU A 325 -16.83 17.78 -0.20
C LEU A 325 -17.00 16.26 -0.20
N GLY A 326 -15.89 15.53 -0.38
CA GLY A 326 -15.92 14.06 -0.50
C GLY A 326 -16.39 13.56 -1.86
N GLY A 327 -16.39 14.43 -2.88
CA GLY A 327 -16.84 14.12 -4.24
C GLY A 327 -18.36 14.27 -4.46
N PRO A 328 -18.86 13.91 -5.65
CA PRO A 328 -18.18 13.12 -6.67
C PRO A 328 -17.39 13.93 -7.71
N PHE A 329 -17.59 15.25 -7.77
CA PHE A 329 -16.92 16.08 -8.78
C PHE A 329 -16.60 17.48 -8.31
N LEU A 330 -15.79 18.15 -9.12
CA LEU A 330 -15.54 19.58 -9.08
C LEU A 330 -15.79 20.19 -10.46
N VAL A 331 -16.04 21.50 -10.49
CA VAL A 331 -16.27 22.28 -11.71
C VAL A 331 -15.31 23.46 -11.71
N MET A 332 -14.71 23.73 -12.87
CA MET A 332 -13.89 24.93 -13.10
C MET A 332 -14.21 25.57 -14.44
N THR A 333 -14.04 26.88 -14.53
CA THR A 333 -14.01 27.63 -15.79
C THR A 333 -12.57 27.66 -16.31
N SER A 334 -12.36 27.69 -17.62
CA SER A 334 -11.01 27.65 -18.20
C SER A 334 -10.13 28.85 -17.79
N GLY A 335 -10.72 30.04 -17.59
CA GLY A 335 -10.00 31.26 -17.21
C GLY A 335 -9.98 31.59 -15.72
N ASN A 336 -10.76 30.88 -14.89
CA ASN A 336 -10.74 30.93 -13.43
C ASN A 336 -10.74 32.34 -12.81
N ASN A 337 -11.74 33.20 -13.11
CA ASN A 337 -11.84 34.55 -12.52
C ASN A 337 -10.55 35.39 -12.62
N GLY A 338 -9.87 35.34 -13.76
CA GLY A 338 -8.68 36.16 -14.01
C GLY A 338 -7.36 35.58 -13.50
N TYR A 339 -7.38 34.46 -12.75
CA TYR A 339 -6.17 33.65 -12.54
C TYR A 339 -5.52 33.31 -13.88
N GLY A 340 -6.34 33.15 -14.92
CA GLY A 340 -5.95 32.79 -16.25
C GLY A 340 -5.69 31.29 -16.37
N PRO A 341 -5.72 30.77 -17.60
CA PRO A 341 -5.61 29.34 -17.84
C PRO A 341 -4.23 28.76 -17.47
N TYR A 342 -3.21 29.58 -17.23
CA TYR A 342 -1.85 29.16 -16.83
C TYR A 342 -1.63 29.03 -15.32
N ASN A 343 -2.64 29.35 -14.51
CA ASN A 343 -2.63 29.13 -13.05
C ASN A 343 -3.82 28.25 -12.65
N MET A 344 -4.35 27.48 -13.60
CA MET A 344 -5.46 26.57 -13.35
C MET A 344 -4.98 25.42 -12.46
N ASP A 345 -3.69 25.10 -12.46
CA ASP A 345 -3.08 24.13 -11.56
C ASP A 345 -3.28 24.47 -10.07
N ALA A 346 -3.12 25.74 -9.68
CA ALA A 346 -3.36 26.21 -8.32
C ALA A 346 -4.83 26.08 -7.90
N VAL A 347 -5.75 26.39 -8.82
CA VAL A 347 -7.20 26.27 -8.58
C VAL A 347 -7.59 24.79 -8.51
N ALA A 348 -7.15 23.97 -9.45
CA ALA A 348 -7.39 22.54 -9.45
C ALA A 348 -6.83 21.85 -8.20
N ALA A 349 -5.66 22.27 -7.71
CA ALA A 349 -5.07 21.76 -6.48
C ALA A 349 -5.93 22.12 -5.25
N HIS A 350 -6.45 23.35 -5.19
CA HIS A 350 -7.38 23.79 -4.16
C HIS A 350 -8.69 22.98 -4.17
N GLU A 351 -9.34 22.88 -5.33
CA GLU A 351 -10.62 22.16 -5.48
C GLU A 351 -10.47 20.65 -5.21
N MET A 352 -9.33 20.06 -5.58
CA MET A 352 -9.03 18.66 -5.24
C MET A 352 -8.90 18.47 -3.71
N GLY A 353 -8.47 19.49 -2.96
CA GLY A 353 -8.51 19.46 -1.50
C GLY A 353 -9.93 19.21 -0.98
N HIS A 354 -10.93 19.89 -1.54
CA HIS A 354 -12.34 19.66 -1.21
C HIS A 354 -12.86 18.29 -1.64
N ILE A 355 -12.44 17.76 -2.80
CA ILE A 355 -12.77 16.37 -3.19
C ILE A 355 -12.37 15.39 -2.09
N PHE A 356 -11.26 15.65 -1.39
CA PHE A 356 -10.82 14.88 -0.22
C PHE A 356 -11.15 15.55 1.12
N ASN A 357 -12.28 16.24 1.17
CA ASN A 357 -12.94 16.79 2.37
C ASN A 357 -12.22 17.96 3.08
N ALA A 358 -11.12 18.51 2.56
CA ALA A 358 -10.53 19.70 3.17
C ALA A 358 -11.49 20.89 3.13
N LEU A 359 -11.47 21.72 4.17
CA LEU A 359 -12.26 22.94 4.26
C LEU A 359 -11.45 24.15 3.82
N ASP A 360 -12.15 25.17 3.33
CA ASP A 360 -11.56 26.48 3.10
C ASP A 360 -10.99 27.09 4.37
N GLN A 361 -9.90 27.84 4.17
CA GLN A 361 -9.20 28.56 5.22
C GLN A 361 -9.10 30.05 4.95
N TYR A 362 -9.54 30.54 3.80
CA TYR A 362 -9.57 31.97 3.53
C TYR A 362 -10.73 32.66 4.25
N TYR A 363 -10.57 33.95 4.56
CA TYR A 363 -11.51 34.67 5.44
C TYR A 363 -12.96 34.68 4.93
N ASN A 364 -13.14 34.87 3.62
CA ASN A 364 -14.47 34.99 3.00
C ASN A 364 -15.30 33.70 3.07
N ALA A 365 -14.66 32.53 3.18
CA ALA A 365 -15.34 31.25 3.30
C ALA A 365 -16.14 31.10 4.59
N GLY A 366 -15.84 31.91 5.61
CA GLY A 366 -16.59 31.90 6.87
C GLY A 366 -16.42 30.62 7.69
N GLN A 367 -15.40 29.79 7.42
CA GLN A 367 -15.19 28.52 8.13
C GLN A 367 -14.53 28.77 9.49
N SER A 368 -15.20 28.45 10.59
CA SER A 368 -14.64 28.66 11.94
C SER A 368 -13.47 27.73 12.25
N CYS A 369 -12.57 28.16 13.13
CA CYS A 369 -11.41 27.38 13.61
C CYS A 369 -11.75 25.96 14.08
N THR A 370 -12.89 25.77 14.74
CA THR A 370 -13.30 24.48 15.33
C THR A 370 -14.22 23.67 14.43
N LYS A 371 -14.44 24.10 13.17
CA LYS A 371 -15.19 23.28 12.22
C LYS A 371 -14.28 22.10 11.84
N THR A 372 -14.82 20.89 11.88
CA THR A 372 -14.08 19.67 11.56
C THR A 372 -14.48 19.13 10.19
N SER A 373 -13.58 18.39 9.55
CA SER A 373 -13.86 17.68 8.30
C SER A 373 -12.87 16.52 8.09
N GLY A 374 -13.09 15.75 7.02
CA GLY A 374 -12.23 14.62 6.65
C GLY A 374 -12.57 13.32 7.37
N TYR A 375 -11.97 12.23 6.89
CA TYR A 375 -12.08 10.90 7.50
C TYR A 375 -11.62 10.90 8.97
N LEU A 376 -10.60 11.70 9.29
CA LEU A 376 -10.04 11.85 10.63
C LEU A 376 -10.75 12.93 11.48
N ASN A 377 -11.74 13.64 10.92
CA ASN A 377 -12.52 14.67 11.59
C ASN A 377 -11.67 15.78 12.26
N VAL A 378 -10.70 16.32 11.52
CA VAL A 378 -9.71 17.30 11.99
C VAL A 378 -10.26 18.73 11.94
N GLU A 379 -10.00 19.52 12.99
CA GLU A 379 -10.41 20.93 13.10
C GLU A 379 -9.74 21.84 12.05
N ASN A 380 -10.34 22.97 11.71
CA ASN A 380 -9.83 23.93 10.72
C ASN A 380 -9.03 25.11 11.34
N GLN A 381 -8.06 24.80 12.20
CA GLN A 381 -7.37 25.80 13.03
C GLN A 381 -6.34 26.69 12.28
N ASN A 382 -6.19 26.54 10.96
CA ASN A 382 -5.47 27.50 10.12
C ASN A 382 -6.39 28.49 9.37
N SER A 383 -7.70 28.43 9.63
CA SER A 383 -8.67 29.37 9.07
C SER A 383 -8.33 30.83 9.42
N GLN A 384 -8.47 31.71 8.44
CA GLN A 384 -8.41 33.15 8.63
C GLN A 384 -9.68 33.69 9.28
N TYR A 385 -10.78 32.93 9.26
CA TYR A 385 -12.05 33.30 9.86
C TYR A 385 -12.08 32.93 11.36
N GLY A 386 -11.47 33.79 12.17
CA GLY A 386 -11.46 33.68 13.63
C GLY A 386 -10.08 33.96 14.24
N SER A 387 -9.94 33.61 15.52
CA SER A 387 -8.67 33.65 16.25
C SER A 387 -8.12 32.23 16.39
N CYS A 388 -7.76 31.63 15.26
CA CYS A 388 -7.34 30.23 15.22
C CYS A 388 -5.90 30.05 15.72
N SER A 389 -5.53 28.80 16.00
CA SER A 389 -4.25 28.47 16.62
C SER A 389 -3.07 28.56 15.64
N SER A 390 -3.33 28.49 14.33
CA SER A 390 -2.34 28.56 13.26
C SER A 390 -2.65 29.67 12.25
N ASN A 391 -1.59 30.19 11.63
CA ASN A 391 -1.69 31.16 10.55
C ASN A 391 -0.49 31.04 9.59
N VAL A 392 -0.49 29.96 8.81
CA VAL A 392 0.56 29.63 7.83
C VAL A 392 -0.02 29.50 6.43
N SER A 393 0.85 29.57 5.41
CA SER A 393 0.43 29.38 4.01
C SER A 393 -0.12 27.96 3.81
N SER A 394 -1.19 27.85 3.04
CA SER A 394 -1.87 26.58 2.74
C SER A 394 -2.64 26.74 1.45
N ILE A 395 -2.66 25.69 0.61
CA ILE A 395 -3.45 25.64 -0.61
C ILE A 395 -4.94 25.85 -0.34
N MET A 396 -5.43 25.51 0.85
CA MET A 396 -6.82 25.74 1.25
C MET A 396 -7.15 27.21 1.56
N ARG A 397 -6.19 28.13 1.44
CA ARG A 397 -6.43 29.57 1.39
C ARG A 397 -6.68 30.09 -0.02
N GLY A 398 -6.65 29.21 -1.03
CA GLY A 398 -6.69 29.57 -2.45
C GLY A 398 -5.40 30.27 -2.88
N GLN A 399 -5.50 31.12 -3.90
CA GLN A 399 -4.39 31.91 -4.45
C GLN A 399 -3.29 31.09 -5.13
N ILE A 400 -2.35 31.77 -5.80
CA ILE A 400 -1.30 31.11 -6.60
C ILE A 400 -0.06 30.80 -5.74
N TYR A 401 0.27 31.68 -4.80
CA TYR A 401 1.48 31.53 -3.99
C TYR A 401 1.56 30.19 -3.22
N PRO A 402 0.50 29.72 -2.52
CA PRO A 402 0.57 28.44 -1.80
C PRO A 402 0.89 27.24 -2.70
N TYR A 403 0.36 27.23 -3.93
CA TYR A 403 0.69 26.22 -4.94
C TYR A 403 2.18 26.25 -5.28
N THR A 404 2.70 27.41 -5.71
CA THR A 404 4.13 27.54 -6.08
C THR A 404 5.09 27.27 -4.92
N ALA A 405 4.65 27.47 -3.68
CA ALA A 405 5.43 27.22 -2.47
C ALA A 405 5.36 25.76 -1.98
N GLY A 406 4.50 24.92 -2.56
CA GLY A 406 4.26 23.56 -2.04
C GLY A 406 3.63 23.56 -0.65
N ALA A 407 2.75 24.52 -0.38
CA ALA A 407 2.24 24.78 0.96
C ALA A 407 0.90 24.09 1.23
N ILE A 408 0.88 23.25 2.25
CA ILE A 408 -0.31 22.77 2.93
C ILE A 408 -0.04 22.83 4.43
N ASP A 409 -1.01 23.30 5.21
CA ASP A 409 -0.87 23.32 6.67
C ASP A 409 -1.30 21.98 7.30
N GLU A 410 -0.90 21.74 8.54
CA GLU A 410 -1.17 20.49 9.26
C GLU A 410 -2.67 20.15 9.39
N TYR A 411 -3.55 21.16 9.44
CA TYR A 411 -4.99 20.93 9.59
C TYR A 411 -5.63 20.53 8.26
N ALA A 412 -5.26 21.19 7.17
CA ALA A 412 -5.68 20.76 5.83
C ALA A 412 -5.11 19.37 5.50
N ALA A 413 -3.84 19.10 5.83
CA ALA A 413 -3.22 17.79 5.67
C ALA A 413 -3.98 16.71 6.47
N GLY A 414 -4.33 16.98 7.72
CA GLY A 414 -5.16 16.08 8.52
C GLY A 414 -6.56 15.85 7.95
N GLN A 415 -7.20 16.90 7.40
CA GLN A 415 -8.53 16.79 6.78
C GLN A 415 -8.52 15.94 5.50
N VAL A 416 -7.45 16.01 4.69
CA VAL A 416 -7.29 15.11 3.53
C VAL A 416 -6.81 13.70 3.92
N GLY A 417 -6.55 13.43 5.21
CA GLY A 417 -6.18 12.11 5.72
C GLY A 417 -4.68 11.82 5.74
N TRP A 418 -3.83 12.84 5.82
CA TRP A 418 -2.36 12.71 5.87
C TRP A 418 -1.76 12.84 7.26
N GLN A 419 -2.58 12.84 8.31
CA GLN A 419 -2.04 12.76 9.67
C GLN A 419 -1.36 11.41 9.85
N ASP A 420 -0.19 11.41 10.47
CA ASP A 420 0.57 10.23 10.91
C ASP A 420 0.84 10.45 12.40
N SER A 421 0.04 9.79 13.23
CA SER A 421 -0.02 10.07 14.66
C SER A 421 1.11 9.42 15.46
N ASP A 422 1.75 8.35 14.94
CA ASP A 422 2.84 7.65 15.62
C ASP A 422 4.22 7.81 14.94
N ALA A 423 4.25 8.52 13.79
CA ALA A 423 5.42 8.91 13.03
C ALA A 423 6.19 7.73 12.42
N ASP A 424 5.49 6.67 12.03
CA ASP A 424 6.07 5.50 11.37
C ASP A 424 6.18 5.64 9.84
N GLY A 425 5.63 6.73 9.27
CA GLY A 425 5.60 6.98 7.84
C GLY A 425 4.40 6.37 7.11
N ILE A 426 3.36 5.95 7.82
CA ILE A 426 2.10 5.48 7.27
C ILE A 426 0.98 6.44 7.72
N PRO A 427 0.25 7.09 6.80
CA PRO A 427 -0.89 7.93 7.19
C PRO A 427 -1.94 7.14 7.99
N ASP A 428 -2.54 7.75 9.01
CA ASP A 428 -3.51 7.14 9.93
C ASP A 428 -4.60 6.32 9.19
N PRO A 429 -5.24 6.77 8.09
CA PRO A 429 -6.24 5.94 7.39
C PRO A 429 -5.69 4.65 6.76
N LEU A 430 -4.38 4.61 6.52
CA LEU A 430 -3.62 3.45 6.03
C LEU A 430 -2.95 2.66 7.17
N ASP A 431 -2.82 3.20 8.38
CA ASP A 431 -2.26 2.49 9.54
C ASP A 431 -3.34 1.59 10.15
N THR A 432 -3.44 0.36 9.64
CA THR A 432 -4.53 -0.55 10.01
C THR A 432 -4.06 -1.63 10.99
N GLN A 433 -4.98 -2.10 11.82
CA GLN A 433 -4.69 -3.22 12.69
C GLN A 433 -4.87 -4.54 11.95
N LEU A 434 -3.95 -5.48 12.19
CA LEU A 434 -3.94 -6.80 11.55
C LEU A 434 -4.14 -7.92 12.59
N PRO A 435 -5.32 -8.04 13.24
CA PRO A 435 -5.57 -9.14 14.16
C PRO A 435 -5.53 -10.49 13.41
N LEU A 436 -4.91 -11.46 14.05
CA LEU A 436 -4.71 -12.81 13.52
C LEU A 436 -5.01 -13.85 14.61
N THR A 437 -5.61 -14.97 14.22
CA THR A 437 -5.86 -16.13 15.07
C THR A 437 -5.16 -17.36 14.51
N ILE A 438 -4.56 -18.15 15.39
CA ILE A 438 -4.17 -19.53 15.11
C ILE A 438 -5.38 -20.39 15.47
N ASP A 439 -5.95 -21.06 14.47
CA ASP A 439 -7.19 -21.82 14.61
C ASP A 439 -6.90 -23.28 14.94
N GLU A 440 -5.85 -23.87 14.36
CA GLU A 440 -5.44 -25.25 14.61
C GLU A 440 -3.91 -25.40 14.52
N VAL A 441 -3.36 -26.19 15.44
CA VAL A 441 -1.97 -26.69 15.39
C VAL A 441 -2.01 -28.20 15.56
N SER A 442 -1.32 -28.90 14.66
CA SER A 442 -1.13 -30.34 14.74
C SER A 442 0.31 -30.71 14.45
N THR A 443 0.75 -31.81 15.05
CA THR A 443 2.09 -32.38 14.87
C THR A 443 1.96 -33.81 14.37
N ASP A 444 2.67 -34.13 13.29
CA ASP A 444 2.84 -35.48 12.77
C ASP A 444 4.33 -35.76 12.61
N GLU A 445 4.85 -36.66 13.44
CA GLU A 445 6.29 -36.89 13.61
C GLU A 445 7.07 -35.57 13.81
N ASP A 446 7.92 -35.20 12.85
CA ASP A 446 8.75 -33.98 12.87
C ASP A 446 8.13 -32.80 12.09
N THR A 447 6.88 -32.95 11.65
CA THR A 447 6.16 -31.97 10.84
C THR A 447 5.05 -31.29 11.63
N VAL A 448 5.09 -29.96 11.67
CA VAL A 448 4.09 -29.12 12.31
C VAL A 448 3.21 -28.50 11.23
N SER A 449 1.90 -28.69 11.36
CA SER A 449 0.89 -28.06 10.51
C SER A 449 0.08 -27.05 11.33
N VAL A 450 0.06 -25.81 10.88
CA VAL A 450 -0.66 -24.70 11.51
C VAL A 450 -1.64 -24.10 10.52
N SER A 451 -2.85 -23.81 10.96
CA SER A 451 -3.82 -23.03 10.20
C SER A 451 -4.40 -21.91 11.03
N GLY A 452 -4.85 -20.86 10.36
CA GLY A 452 -5.43 -19.71 11.04
C GLY A 452 -6.03 -18.70 10.08
N THR A 453 -6.48 -17.60 10.64
CA THR A 453 -7.15 -16.52 9.92
C THR A 453 -6.51 -15.18 10.24
N ALA A 454 -6.34 -14.33 9.24
CA ALA A 454 -5.88 -12.95 9.37
C ALA A 454 -6.92 -12.01 8.76
N GLN A 455 -7.04 -10.81 9.31
CA GLN A 455 -7.95 -9.78 8.79
C GLN A 455 -7.41 -8.37 9.03
N ILE A 456 -7.85 -7.44 8.20
CA ILE A 456 -7.62 -6.00 8.34
C ILE A 456 -8.79 -5.39 9.12
N VAL A 457 -8.45 -4.58 10.13
CA VAL A 457 -9.39 -3.68 10.80
C VAL A 457 -8.98 -2.25 10.42
N PRO A 458 -9.81 -1.51 9.66
CA PRO A 458 -9.49 -0.15 9.26
C PRO A 458 -9.28 0.79 10.45
N TRP A 459 -8.57 1.89 10.19
CA TRP A 459 -8.53 2.99 11.14
C TRP A 459 -9.93 3.56 11.39
N PRO A 460 -10.34 3.78 12.65
CA PRO A 460 -11.69 4.23 12.97
C PRO A 460 -11.93 5.70 12.59
N SER A 461 -13.06 6.01 11.97
CA SER A 461 -13.51 7.38 11.71
C SER A 461 -14.52 7.85 12.77
N PRO A 462 -14.36 9.05 13.37
CA PRO A 462 -15.33 9.58 14.32
C PRO A 462 -16.70 9.94 13.73
N THR A 463 -16.74 10.22 12.42
CA THR A 463 -17.92 10.80 11.74
C THR A 463 -18.35 10.06 10.48
N LYS A 464 -17.57 9.06 10.03
CA LYS A 464 -17.82 8.30 8.81
C LYS A 464 -17.76 6.80 9.09
N THR A 465 -18.12 5.98 8.10
CA THR A 465 -17.93 4.53 8.16
C THR A 465 -16.47 4.18 7.96
N ASP A 466 -15.97 3.29 8.81
CA ASP A 466 -14.59 2.80 8.76
C ASP A 466 -14.31 2.05 7.45
N VAL A 467 -13.32 2.50 6.68
CA VAL A 467 -12.94 1.88 5.41
C VAL A 467 -11.43 1.85 5.19
N THR A 468 -10.95 0.81 4.52
CA THR A 468 -9.54 0.65 4.15
C THR A 468 -9.38 0.36 2.66
N ILE A 469 -8.31 0.92 2.10
CA ILE A 469 -7.81 0.61 0.75
C ILE A 469 -6.65 -0.40 0.79
N ASN A 470 -6.23 -0.83 1.98
CA ASN A 470 -5.12 -1.77 2.13
C ASN A 470 -5.57 -3.18 1.78
N ASP A 471 -4.71 -3.94 1.10
CA ASP A 471 -4.86 -5.38 0.89
C ASP A 471 -3.99 -6.15 1.89
N LEU A 472 -4.51 -7.25 2.41
CA LEU A 472 -3.68 -8.20 3.13
C LEU A 472 -2.67 -8.80 2.14
N THR A 473 -1.39 -8.82 2.48
CA THR A 473 -0.33 -9.27 1.55
C THR A 473 0.21 -10.65 1.88
N GLY A 474 0.14 -11.04 3.16
CA GLY A 474 0.60 -12.36 3.59
C GLY A 474 0.66 -12.50 5.10
N VAL A 475 1.21 -13.64 5.51
CA VAL A 475 1.64 -13.86 6.89
C VAL A 475 3.11 -14.27 6.91
N GLN A 476 3.73 -14.09 8.06
CA GLN A 476 5.07 -14.56 8.34
C GLN A 476 5.06 -15.32 9.66
N TYR A 477 5.92 -16.32 9.77
CA TYR A 477 6.10 -17.08 11.00
C TYR A 477 7.57 -17.14 11.41
N ARG A 478 7.82 -17.36 12.71
CA ARG A 478 9.14 -17.70 13.23
C ARG A 478 9.03 -18.72 14.35
N ILE A 479 10.13 -19.41 14.61
CA ILE A 479 10.24 -20.47 15.60
C ILE A 479 11.34 -20.07 16.60
N ASP A 480 11.06 -20.18 17.90
CA ASP A 480 12.02 -19.96 18.99
C ASP A 480 12.80 -18.64 18.89
N GLY A 481 12.13 -17.57 18.45
CA GLY A 481 12.75 -16.26 18.25
C GLY A 481 13.70 -16.16 17.06
N GLY A 482 13.66 -17.13 16.14
CA GLY A 482 14.44 -17.14 14.90
C GLY A 482 14.01 -16.08 13.86
N SER A 483 14.51 -16.22 12.63
CA SER A 483 14.19 -15.31 11.53
C SER A 483 12.79 -15.56 10.95
N TRP A 484 12.05 -14.49 10.68
CA TRP A 484 10.75 -14.54 10.02
C TRP A 484 10.82 -15.19 8.64
N GLN A 485 9.86 -16.07 8.36
CA GLN A 485 9.66 -16.77 7.10
C GLN A 485 8.29 -16.41 6.53
N TRP A 486 8.23 -16.10 5.23
CA TRP A 486 7.00 -15.70 4.55
C TRP A 486 6.13 -16.90 4.16
N VAL A 487 4.82 -16.74 4.34
CA VAL A 487 3.79 -17.69 3.92
C VAL A 487 2.64 -16.92 3.24
N GLY A 488 2.22 -17.42 2.09
CA GLY A 488 1.09 -16.84 1.37
C GLY A 488 -0.24 -17.14 2.05
N ILE A 489 -1.24 -16.30 1.79
CA ILE A 489 -2.62 -16.61 2.15
C ILE A 489 -3.12 -17.74 1.25
N SER A 490 -3.67 -18.77 1.88
CA SER A 490 -4.18 -19.98 1.21
C SER A 490 -5.58 -19.79 0.61
N SER A 491 -6.38 -18.91 1.21
CA SER A 491 -7.73 -18.57 0.75
C SER A 491 -8.04 -17.12 1.09
N TRP A 492 -8.31 -16.31 0.08
CA TRP A 492 -8.68 -14.89 0.22
C TRP A 492 -10.19 -14.75 0.41
N GLU A 493 -10.59 -13.83 1.29
CA GLU A 493 -11.97 -13.52 1.63
C GLU A 493 -12.15 -11.99 1.69
N ASN A 494 -13.40 -11.52 1.59
CA ASN A 494 -13.75 -10.10 1.75
C ASN A 494 -12.87 -9.13 0.95
N ASP A 495 -12.67 -9.41 -0.33
CA ASP A 495 -11.91 -8.55 -1.24
C ASP A 495 -10.49 -8.25 -0.73
N ASN A 496 -9.77 -9.31 -0.37
CA ASN A 496 -8.42 -9.31 0.18
C ASN A 496 -8.25 -8.60 1.53
N THR A 497 -9.33 -8.27 2.25
CA THR A 497 -9.24 -7.74 3.62
C THR A 497 -9.13 -8.82 4.69
N SER A 498 -9.39 -10.08 4.33
CA SER A 498 -9.20 -11.21 5.24
C SER A 498 -8.79 -12.47 4.48
N GLY A 499 -8.23 -13.43 5.17
CA GLY A 499 -7.88 -14.70 4.56
C GLY A 499 -7.38 -15.74 5.53
N LYS A 500 -7.40 -16.99 5.05
CA LYS A 500 -6.89 -18.14 5.80
C LYS A 500 -5.47 -18.44 5.38
N PHE A 501 -4.62 -18.78 6.34
CA PHE A 501 -3.27 -19.25 6.08
C PHE A 501 -3.10 -20.69 6.53
N SER A 502 -2.15 -21.38 5.90
CA SER A 502 -1.71 -22.71 6.29
C SER A 502 -0.19 -22.77 6.18
N ILE A 503 0.45 -23.22 7.26
CA ILE A 503 1.89 -23.32 7.40
C ILE A 503 2.21 -24.78 7.64
N GLU A 504 3.13 -25.33 6.86
CA GLU A 504 3.66 -26.68 7.05
C GLU A 504 5.18 -26.57 7.21
N ILE A 505 5.69 -27.12 8.32
CA ILE A 505 7.09 -27.00 8.70
C ILE A 505 7.60 -28.38 9.08
N SER A 506 8.54 -28.92 8.30
CA SER A 506 9.15 -30.23 8.56
C SER A 506 10.52 -30.11 9.22
N GLY A 507 10.97 -31.19 9.87
CA GLY A 507 12.30 -31.29 10.45
C GLY A 507 12.45 -30.55 11.79
N PHE A 508 11.37 -30.43 12.56
CA PHE A 508 11.47 -29.93 13.93
C PHE A 508 12.29 -30.89 14.81
N PRO A 509 13.23 -30.39 15.62
CA PRO A 509 13.83 -31.17 16.70
C PRO A 509 12.75 -31.66 17.67
N ALA A 510 13.00 -32.77 18.35
CA ALA A 510 12.16 -33.16 19.48
C ALA A 510 12.27 -32.11 20.60
N GLY A 511 11.13 -31.78 21.23
CA GLY A 511 11.06 -30.81 22.29
C GLY A 511 9.87 -29.85 22.19
N GLN A 512 9.85 -28.87 23.08
CA GLN A 512 8.88 -27.78 23.10
C GLN A 512 9.44 -26.58 22.34
N HIS A 513 8.63 -26.05 21.43
CA HIS A 513 8.95 -24.91 20.59
C HIS A 513 7.90 -23.81 20.77
N THR A 514 8.31 -22.57 20.52
CA THR A 514 7.41 -21.41 20.42
C THR A 514 7.27 -21.03 18.95
N LEU A 515 6.06 -21.14 18.43
CA LEU A 515 5.69 -20.60 17.12
C LEU A 515 5.10 -19.21 17.31
N GLU A 516 5.52 -18.26 16.48
CA GLU A 516 4.90 -16.94 16.38
C GLU A 516 4.47 -16.66 14.94
N VAL A 517 3.31 -16.03 14.75
CA VAL A 517 2.73 -15.70 13.44
C VAL A 517 2.27 -14.24 13.43
N ALA A 518 2.60 -13.51 12.37
CA ALA A 518 2.19 -12.12 12.15
C ALA A 518 1.68 -11.95 10.70
N ALA A 519 0.68 -11.10 10.51
CA ALA A 519 0.18 -10.68 9.21
C ALA A 519 0.85 -9.39 8.73
N THR A 520 0.81 -9.14 7.43
CA THR A 520 1.22 -7.88 6.80
C THR A 520 0.22 -7.41 5.76
N ASP A 521 0.14 -6.11 5.51
CA ASP A 521 -0.71 -5.53 4.46
C ASP A 521 0.09 -4.78 3.38
N SER A 522 -0.62 -4.10 2.47
CA SER A 522 -0.06 -3.38 1.34
C SER A 522 0.49 -2.00 1.67
N ALA A 523 0.12 -1.42 2.82
CA ALA A 523 0.71 -0.17 3.32
C ALA A 523 2.03 -0.44 4.07
N GLY A 524 2.27 -1.69 4.47
CA GLY A 524 3.47 -2.10 5.19
C GLY A 524 3.24 -2.35 6.67
N ASN A 525 1.99 -2.30 7.14
CA ASN A 525 1.65 -2.63 8.52
C ASN A 525 1.99 -4.08 8.81
N VAL A 526 2.36 -4.34 10.05
CA VAL A 526 2.62 -5.69 10.57
C VAL A 526 1.83 -5.87 11.86
N THR A 527 1.32 -7.08 12.11
CA THR A 527 0.65 -7.38 13.40
C THR A 527 1.52 -6.95 14.59
N ALA A 528 1.04 -5.97 15.35
CA ALA A 528 1.77 -5.37 16.48
C ALA A 528 2.13 -6.38 17.58
N ALA A 529 1.24 -7.36 17.82
CA ALA A 529 1.47 -8.46 18.76
C ALA A 529 1.27 -9.80 18.02
N PRO A 530 2.35 -10.47 17.56
CA PRO A 530 2.25 -11.75 16.89
C PRO A 530 1.47 -12.77 17.72
N ALA A 531 0.62 -13.57 17.06
CA ALA A 531 -0.01 -14.71 17.72
C ALA A 531 1.07 -15.73 18.05
N SER A 532 1.02 -16.30 19.26
CA SER A 532 2.04 -17.25 19.73
C SER A 532 1.40 -18.51 20.25
N GLU A 533 1.94 -19.67 19.86
CA GLU A 533 1.48 -20.99 20.29
C GLU A 533 2.68 -21.86 20.67
N SER A 534 2.50 -22.71 21.68
CA SER A 534 3.51 -23.69 22.05
C SER A 534 3.28 -25.00 21.28
N VAL A 535 4.31 -25.47 20.59
CA VAL A 535 4.26 -26.69 19.80
C VAL A 535 5.20 -27.73 20.40
N THR A 536 4.69 -28.93 20.65
CA THR A 536 5.52 -30.04 21.13
C THR A 536 5.72 -31.05 20.01
N VAL A 537 6.97 -31.31 19.68
CA VAL A 537 7.39 -32.32 18.70
C VAL A 537 8.00 -33.49 19.46
N PHE A 538 7.48 -34.68 19.19
CA PHE A 538 7.88 -35.90 19.88
C PHE A 538 9.01 -36.59 19.12
N ASP A 539 9.98 -37.17 19.84
CA ASP A 539 11.04 -37.93 19.19
C ASP A 539 10.43 -39.21 18.58
N PRO A 540 10.76 -39.56 17.33
CA PRO A 540 10.20 -40.74 16.68
C PRO A 540 10.65 -42.06 17.35
N VAL A 541 11.70 -42.04 18.17
CA VAL A 541 12.27 -43.21 18.85
C VAL A 541 11.77 -43.34 20.29
N ASP A 542 11.66 -42.25 21.05
CA ASP A 542 11.24 -42.29 22.46
C ASP A 542 9.88 -41.63 22.77
N GLY A 543 9.26 -41.04 21.76
CA GLY A 543 7.90 -40.51 21.81
C GLY A 543 7.77 -39.29 22.70
N ALA A 544 6.90 -39.40 23.70
CA ALA A 544 6.52 -38.29 24.58
C ALA A 544 7.21 -38.35 25.95
N LEU A 545 8.28 -39.12 26.08
CA LEU A 545 9.10 -39.18 27.28
C LEU A 545 9.97 -37.93 27.38
N ASN A 546 10.06 -37.35 28.58
CA ASN A 546 10.97 -36.25 28.89
C ASN A 546 11.45 -36.37 30.33
N THR A 547 12.75 -36.50 30.53
CA THR A 547 13.39 -36.50 31.85
C THR A 547 14.06 -35.15 32.11
N GLU A 548 13.82 -34.60 33.31
CA GLU A 548 14.52 -33.43 33.82
C GLU A 548 15.32 -33.80 35.06
N LEU A 549 16.54 -33.28 35.15
CA LEU A 549 17.32 -33.28 36.38
C LEU A 549 17.20 -31.90 37.00
N TYR A 550 16.78 -31.82 38.26
CA TYR A 550 16.72 -30.54 38.95
C TYR A 550 18.16 -30.07 39.22
N PRO A 551 18.51 -28.81 38.90
CA PRO A 551 19.89 -28.37 38.91
C PRO A 551 20.55 -28.56 40.28
N VAL A 552 21.72 -29.19 40.24
CA VAL A 552 22.76 -29.12 41.29
C VAL A 552 23.65 -27.89 41.03
N SER A 553 23.21 -26.93 40.21
CA SER A 553 23.99 -25.73 39.88
C SER A 553 24.19 -24.87 41.14
N GLY A 554 25.43 -24.87 41.65
CA GLY A 554 25.84 -24.20 42.88
C GLY A 554 25.80 -25.07 44.15
N GLN A 555 25.27 -26.30 44.07
CA GLN A 555 25.42 -27.30 45.12
C GLN A 555 26.79 -27.96 44.97
N VAL A 556 27.61 -27.78 45.98
CA VAL A 556 28.93 -28.39 46.05
C VAL A 556 28.76 -29.74 46.74
N ALA A 557 28.90 -30.83 46.00
CA ALA A 557 28.85 -32.16 46.60
C ALA A 557 30.00 -32.31 47.62
N THR A 558 29.67 -32.76 48.83
CA THR A 558 30.66 -33.06 49.87
C THR A 558 31.14 -34.51 49.73
N GLN A 559 32.36 -34.80 50.16
CA GLN A 559 32.86 -36.19 50.18
C GLN A 559 31.87 -37.10 50.92
N GLY A 560 31.49 -38.22 50.31
CA GLY A 560 30.44 -39.11 50.81
C GLY A 560 29.30 -39.29 49.82
N SER A 561 28.07 -39.45 50.34
CA SER A 561 26.87 -39.71 49.55
C SER A 561 26.07 -38.42 49.37
N SER A 562 25.87 -38.00 48.12
CA SER A 562 24.99 -36.89 47.73
C SER A 562 23.77 -37.44 46.98
N VAL A 563 22.65 -36.73 47.03
CA VAL A 563 21.42 -37.12 46.30
C VAL A 563 21.15 -36.09 45.22
N VAL A 564 20.91 -36.56 44.00
CA VAL A 564 20.46 -35.76 42.86
C VAL A 564 19.03 -36.16 42.55
N ASN A 565 18.13 -35.17 42.46
CA ASN A 565 16.73 -35.41 42.18
C ASN A 565 16.42 -35.07 40.73
N GLY A 566 15.41 -35.74 40.18
CA GLY A 566 14.85 -35.41 38.89
C GLY A 566 13.40 -35.83 38.82
N VAL A 567 12.82 -35.58 37.66
CA VAL A 567 11.45 -35.94 37.35
C VAL A 567 11.39 -36.46 35.91
N ALA A 568 10.62 -37.52 35.69
CA ALA A 568 10.37 -38.09 34.39
C ALA A 568 8.88 -37.93 34.06
N TYR A 569 8.57 -37.35 32.92
CA TYR A 569 7.20 -37.14 32.45
C TYR A 569 6.94 -37.93 31.18
N HIS A 570 5.68 -38.35 30.99
CA HIS A 570 5.16 -38.75 29.68
C HIS A 570 4.07 -37.79 29.25
N LEU A 571 4.34 -36.93 28.27
CA LEU A 571 3.51 -35.77 27.91
C LEU A 571 2.13 -36.15 27.33
N GLN A 572 1.94 -37.37 26.85
CA GLN A 572 0.63 -37.90 26.43
C GLN A 572 -0.08 -38.77 27.50
N GLY A 573 0.41 -38.78 28.75
CA GLY A 573 -0.27 -39.42 29.87
C GLY A 573 -0.12 -40.94 29.97
N LYS A 574 0.81 -41.58 29.24
CA LYS A 574 1.16 -42.98 29.49
C LYS A 574 1.99 -43.11 30.76
N THR A 575 2.03 -44.31 31.32
CA THR A 575 2.82 -44.59 32.53
C THR A 575 4.32 -44.63 32.20
N VAL A 576 5.12 -43.90 32.97
CA VAL A 576 6.57 -44.08 33.11
C VAL A 576 6.78 -45.32 33.97
N VAL A 577 7.50 -46.33 33.45
CA VAL A 577 7.69 -47.62 34.12
C VAL A 577 9.10 -47.82 34.66
N GLY A 578 10.01 -46.88 34.38
CA GLY A 578 11.38 -46.93 34.85
C GLY A 578 12.16 -45.67 34.53
N VAL A 579 13.07 -45.30 35.42
CA VAL A 579 14.11 -44.32 35.17
C VAL A 579 15.46 -44.97 35.43
N GLU A 580 16.39 -44.83 34.48
CA GLU A 580 17.78 -45.24 34.63
C GLU A 580 18.69 -44.02 34.62
N TYR A 581 19.83 -44.11 35.31
CA TYR A 581 20.87 -43.10 35.28
C TYR A 581 22.24 -43.71 35.07
N ARG A 582 23.20 -42.90 34.63
CA ARG A 582 24.63 -43.24 34.63
C ARG A 582 25.46 -42.05 35.10
N ILE A 583 26.65 -42.35 35.60
CA ILE A 583 27.60 -41.35 36.09
C ILE A 583 28.90 -41.49 35.30
N ASN A 584 29.40 -40.40 34.74
CA ASN A 584 30.66 -40.34 33.97
C ASN A 584 30.74 -41.40 32.85
N GLY A 585 29.63 -41.65 32.15
CA GLY A 585 29.56 -42.63 31.06
C GLY A 585 29.62 -44.10 31.50
N ALA A 586 29.39 -44.40 32.79
CA ALA A 586 29.27 -45.77 33.28
C ALA A 586 28.02 -46.50 32.72
N ALA A 587 27.84 -47.77 33.11
CA ALA A 587 26.63 -48.52 32.78
C ALA A 587 25.38 -47.85 33.38
N TRP A 588 24.27 -47.90 32.64
CA TRP A 588 22.96 -47.48 33.13
C TRP A 588 22.52 -48.35 34.31
N GLN A 589 21.94 -47.72 35.32
CA GLN A 589 21.47 -48.33 36.56
C GLN A 589 20.14 -47.67 36.99
N PRO A 590 19.24 -48.41 37.67
CA PRO A 590 17.93 -47.87 38.01
C PRO A 590 18.02 -46.73 39.04
N ALA A 591 17.28 -45.65 38.79
CA ALA A 591 17.02 -44.60 39.78
C ALA A 591 15.99 -45.07 40.81
N THR A 592 15.89 -44.37 41.94
CA THR A 592 14.92 -44.70 43.00
C THR A 592 13.69 -43.81 42.88
N PRO A 593 12.48 -44.35 42.63
CA PRO A 593 11.25 -43.55 42.64
C PRO A 593 11.01 -42.98 44.04
N VAL A 594 10.58 -41.71 44.12
CA VAL A 594 10.41 -40.99 45.39
C VAL A 594 9.19 -41.50 46.17
N ASP A 595 8.11 -41.85 45.47
CA ASP A 595 6.88 -42.38 46.06
C ASP A 595 6.86 -43.92 46.17
N GLY A 596 7.88 -44.59 45.63
CA GLY A 596 8.14 -46.00 45.78
C GLY A 596 7.87 -46.87 44.56
N ALA A 597 7.29 -46.34 43.47
CA ALA A 597 7.10 -47.08 42.23
C ALA A 597 7.05 -46.13 41.02
N PHE A 598 7.56 -46.58 39.86
CA PHE A 598 7.31 -45.90 38.60
C PHE A 598 5.98 -46.41 38.01
N ASP A 599 4.86 -45.73 38.30
CA ASP A 599 3.52 -46.21 37.94
C ASP A 599 2.53 -45.12 37.46
N SER A 600 2.99 -43.88 37.33
CA SER A 600 2.23 -42.71 36.89
C SER A 600 2.83 -42.08 35.62
N SER A 601 2.17 -41.05 35.09
CA SER A 601 2.67 -40.28 33.94
C SER A 601 3.70 -39.21 34.32
N SER A 602 4.01 -39.05 35.60
CA SER A 602 4.92 -38.04 36.15
C SER A 602 5.59 -38.60 37.40
N GLU A 603 6.85 -38.98 37.28
CA GLU A 603 7.57 -39.73 38.28
C GLU A 603 8.76 -38.96 38.82
N GLU A 604 8.73 -38.61 40.11
CA GLU A 604 9.90 -38.06 40.79
C GLU A 604 10.88 -39.20 41.13
N PHE A 605 12.17 -38.98 40.89
CA PHE A 605 13.21 -39.94 41.21
C PHE A 605 14.41 -39.30 41.90
N SER A 606 15.15 -40.14 42.61
CA SER A 606 16.40 -39.79 43.27
C SER A 606 17.54 -40.69 42.81
N ILE A 607 18.72 -40.08 42.68
CA ILE A 607 19.97 -40.69 42.28
C ILE A 607 20.96 -40.54 43.44
N THR A 608 21.56 -41.65 43.87
CA THR A 608 22.64 -41.61 44.86
C THR A 608 23.99 -41.45 44.16
N LEU A 609 24.62 -40.29 44.35
CA LEU A 609 25.97 -39.99 43.89
C LEU A 609 26.97 -40.26 45.02
N VAL A 610 27.91 -41.18 44.79
CA VAL A 610 29.01 -41.45 45.73
C VAL A 610 30.26 -40.71 45.28
N VAL A 611 30.66 -39.69 46.04
CA VAL A 611 31.89 -38.91 45.81
C VAL A 611 33.04 -39.55 46.58
N ALA A 612 33.89 -40.29 45.85
CA ALA A 612 35.05 -40.96 46.43
C ALA A 612 36.16 -39.97 46.81
N GLU A 613 36.91 -40.30 47.86
CA GLU A 613 38.15 -39.58 48.22
C GLU A 613 39.17 -39.71 47.07
N GLY A 614 39.63 -38.58 46.52
CA GLY A 614 40.50 -38.53 45.34
C GLY A 614 39.79 -38.74 44.00
N GLY A 615 38.46 -38.68 43.97
CA GLY A 615 37.66 -38.69 42.73
C GLY A 615 37.79 -37.40 41.91
N PRO A 616 37.14 -37.33 40.73
CA PRO A 616 37.14 -36.14 39.88
C PRO A 616 36.43 -34.95 40.55
N ASP A 617 36.86 -33.74 40.20
CA ASP A 617 36.26 -32.49 40.69
C ASP A 617 34.85 -32.24 40.10
N THR A 618 34.50 -32.95 39.03
CA THR A 618 33.20 -32.85 38.35
C THR A 618 32.66 -34.24 37.99
N TYR A 619 31.38 -34.48 38.24
CA TYR A 619 30.65 -35.68 37.82
C TYR A 619 29.56 -35.30 36.81
N LEU A 620 29.53 -35.99 35.67
CA LEU A 620 28.45 -35.91 34.69
C LEU A 620 27.40 -36.96 35.04
N ILE A 621 26.17 -36.53 35.28
CA ILE A 621 25.02 -37.39 35.54
C ILE A 621 24.09 -37.31 34.35
N GLU A 622 23.73 -38.47 33.81
CA GLU A 622 22.76 -38.59 32.73
C GLU A 622 21.61 -39.49 33.20
N ALA A 623 20.36 -39.13 32.90
CA ALA A 623 19.17 -39.86 33.33
C ALA A 623 18.15 -39.97 32.20
N ARG A 624 17.53 -41.15 32.06
CA ARG A 624 16.61 -41.48 30.97
C ARG A 624 15.41 -42.29 31.48
N ALA A 625 14.23 -42.02 30.94
CA ALA A 625 13.00 -42.72 31.30
C ALA A 625 12.64 -43.84 30.31
N SER A 626 11.72 -44.72 30.72
CA SER A 626 11.05 -45.68 29.84
C SER A 626 9.56 -45.73 30.11
N ASP A 627 8.76 -45.95 29.08
CA ASP A 627 7.29 -45.96 29.16
C ASP A 627 6.69 -47.38 29.14
N SER A 628 5.40 -47.45 29.46
CA SER A 628 4.60 -48.69 29.41
C SER A 628 4.43 -49.30 28.01
N SER A 629 4.80 -48.57 26.94
CA SER A 629 4.84 -49.10 25.57
C SER A 629 6.18 -49.77 25.23
N GLY A 630 7.18 -49.66 26.11
CA GLY A 630 8.52 -50.18 25.92
C GLY A 630 9.48 -49.23 25.20
N TYR A 631 9.11 -47.94 25.04
CA TYR A 631 10.04 -46.92 24.56
C TYR A 631 10.97 -46.48 25.69
N THR A 632 12.22 -46.19 25.36
CA THR A 632 13.24 -45.68 26.28
C THR A 632 13.82 -44.42 25.69
N GLU A 633 13.93 -43.38 26.51
CA GLU A 633 14.47 -42.08 26.15
C GLU A 633 15.88 -42.20 25.56
N VAL A 634 16.05 -41.65 24.36
CA VAL A 634 17.31 -41.58 23.62
C VAL A 634 17.96 -40.20 23.76
N ASN A 635 17.15 -39.15 23.92
CA ASN A 635 17.61 -37.79 24.24
C ASN A 635 17.47 -37.53 25.73
N PHE A 636 18.39 -38.09 26.51
CA PHE A 636 18.32 -38.13 27.97
C PHE A 636 18.82 -36.85 28.65
N ALA A 637 18.30 -36.59 29.85
CA ALA A 637 18.73 -35.49 30.71
C ALA A 637 20.23 -35.60 31.04
N SER A 638 20.93 -34.48 31.12
CA SER A 638 22.36 -34.42 31.44
C SER A 638 22.69 -33.22 32.32
N GLU A 639 23.35 -33.44 33.46
CA GLU A 639 23.72 -32.39 34.42
C GLU A 639 25.14 -32.61 34.98
N GLN A 640 25.86 -31.52 35.31
CA GLN A 640 27.19 -31.60 35.93
C GLN A 640 27.14 -31.23 37.42
N VAL A 641 27.74 -32.08 38.25
CA VAL A 641 27.88 -31.86 39.70
C VAL A 641 29.34 -31.56 40.06
N GLN A 642 29.59 -30.41 40.68
CA GLN A 642 30.92 -30.00 41.16
C GLN A 642 31.17 -30.46 42.60
N VAL A 643 32.41 -30.85 42.92
CA VAL A 643 32.82 -31.28 44.26
C VAL A 643 33.60 -30.18 44.99
N ALA A 644 33.42 -30.07 46.31
CA ALA A 644 34.15 -29.08 47.11
C ALA A 644 35.64 -29.44 47.13
N GLY A 645 36.50 -28.57 46.60
CA GLY A 645 37.94 -28.72 46.76
C GLY A 645 38.32 -28.78 48.25
N SER A 646 38.92 -29.89 48.69
CA SER A 646 39.52 -29.96 50.02
C SER A 646 40.64 -28.93 50.11
N GLN A 647 40.48 -27.88 50.90
CA GLN A 647 41.60 -26.97 51.18
C GLN A 647 42.73 -27.78 51.84
N GLN A 648 43.85 -27.96 51.13
CA GLN A 648 45.08 -28.44 51.75
C GLN A 648 45.63 -27.34 52.67
N TYR A 649 45.52 -27.53 53.98
CA TYR A 649 46.21 -26.68 54.95
C TYR A 649 47.72 -27.02 54.95
N PHE A 650 48.54 -26.15 54.35
CA PHE A 650 49.98 -26.20 54.57
C PHE A 650 50.30 -25.62 55.96
N THR A 651 50.63 -26.49 56.92
CA THR A 651 51.19 -26.06 58.21
C THR A 651 52.68 -25.76 58.04
N TYR A 652 53.05 -24.48 57.98
CA TYR A 652 54.45 -24.06 58.10
C TYR A 652 54.87 -24.14 59.57
N MET A 653 55.78 -25.06 59.91
CA MET A 653 56.50 -25.01 61.19
C MET A 653 57.84 -24.27 60.98
N PRO A 654 58.06 -23.10 61.60
CA PRO A 654 59.37 -22.45 61.56
C PRO A 654 60.38 -23.21 62.42
N LEU A 655 61.52 -23.53 61.82
CA LEU A 655 62.67 -24.13 62.49
C LEU A 655 63.32 -23.11 63.44
N VAL A 656 63.20 -23.32 64.75
CA VAL A 656 63.98 -22.57 65.75
C VAL A 656 65.36 -23.23 65.88
N ILE A 657 66.38 -22.58 65.33
CA ILE A 657 67.78 -22.91 65.62
C ILE A 657 68.22 -22.03 66.80
N LYS A 658 68.78 -22.66 67.84
CA LYS A 658 69.25 -22.02 69.08
C LYS A 658 70.39 -21.04 68.84
#